data_AF-A0A425XZF7-F1
#
_entry.id   AF-A0A425XZF7-F1
#
_cell.length_a   1.000
_cell.length_b   1.000
_cell.length_c   1.000
_cell.angle_alpha   90.00
_cell.angle_beta   90.00
_cell.angle_gamma   90.00
#
_symmetry.space_group_name_H-M   'P 1'
#
loop_
_entity.id
_entity.type
_entity.pdbx_description
1 polymer ?
#
loop_
_entity_poly.entity_id
_entity_poly.type
_entity_poly.pdbx_seq_one_letter_code
_entity_poly.pdbx_strand_id
1 'polypeptide(L)'
;MNKGKLNIAILSLGIVLFSIACSNQKNTFVSRKYHALTTHYNVFFNGKESFKAGKKKIEDGIEYNYTTILPVFDYQDISARAIAAGDIDNAIDKATKAIKLHSITRKPKRKKVEQSDKYKEFRKKREFNSWIEDCYLLLGRALFYKADYRTAEKALEQGLKDFPESKIKYEFQIELARCQIDQENYSGAIGLLEEVSALPNLSKKNRLEIAALFADINIREKDYQAAISNLQTAIRLQNTKHVKAKYYYILGQLYLKLDQASNASDAFLSLIKLHSTYEMAFNAKISQALTYTGSGNGSEIRRQLNKMLKDQKNSDYRDQIYFALAEMDMIDGDKNSAIENYWNSTKESVANDNQKAVSFIKLADNYFADLNYKKAQICYDSSMVYLDQNYPNYQNISLRVGNLTNLVNNLNIIEREDSLQRVAGMSEKERDFLIRGLIDIELEKEEAKRLAESENRADKTFFTQNNMVGNFNSNNSSQTQGNWYFYNPTTVGLGKSEFLRKWGRRKLSDNWRRKNKSIATADNLDEAPLNDSGDTKVIVDKGDRKNKSYYLVGLPLTDELIDKSNQDIMEALHEASFVYSERLFDKAKAIEIMEVLLKRFPQNPYLLSAYYQCYSLYKQESNSSKSEYYKNKILTEFADTDYARALNDPDYWAKIEMQNREADSLYLTAYDAFQNFYYEQVIRICEQGLKKYPESKLKSNFLFLRALSIGRTQSVEEFKTVLQELLDSKPSSEIEEVSRGILSTLNAGSVPIRYSQEDMNKARQNRLLINWRIEDQLALEMVNGGGNDSDIEKDYFKFVPNEEHYFVLLFKRRAVDPNKTMFNIDRYNRSENKRNLRTDRLSLNKNEVIILVKGLKNKEEALNYFNQVIASDIAYKGLENIPYKNFLISVSNFETMKKEELVDEYMSFYKKHYYQKKAALIEQEGELVDEEISDQDFEIDSKDNHRFILLVPSRKINMINLKNDVFNHDKDFRAIKEQYDETRHMVIVSNLGSQDLAMDYFNQITKDKTVFDQLSQIDYESFVIGEKNFMKFFVNRSLNKYLSFFSENYIKKAAEKQVSDIKVTEFDNGPYQYNENSAHDFVLIFKKEGVNSKAVENSIKKYNTKTLKTELLSLDEERDMIVVSNMRNKKQAMMYFRAIISNRNLFDQVEKSGYRNFIISKDNFEMFKNLTDTDQYLEFFSKRYLN
;
A
#
# COMPACT_ATOMS: atom_id res chain seq x y z
N MET A 1 -58.39 -23.75 -68.56
CA MET A 1 -57.26 -23.99 -67.61
C MET A 1 -57.81 -24.01 -66.19
N ASN A 2 -57.61 -25.10 -65.46
CA ASN A 2 -58.23 -25.34 -64.16
C ASN A 2 -57.65 -24.38 -63.09
N LYS A 3 -58.47 -23.51 -62.48
CA LYS A 3 -58.01 -22.46 -61.53
C LYS A 3 -57.17 -23.01 -60.38
N GLY A 4 -57.46 -24.23 -59.92
CA GLY A 4 -56.64 -24.92 -58.91
C GLY A 4 -55.22 -25.24 -59.37
N LYS A 5 -55.02 -25.64 -60.63
CA LYS A 5 -53.69 -25.89 -61.20
C LYS A 5 -52.90 -24.60 -61.44
N LEU A 6 -53.59 -23.50 -61.77
CA LEU A 6 -52.98 -22.17 -61.90
C LEU A 6 -52.53 -21.63 -60.53
N ASN A 7 -53.35 -21.77 -59.49
CA ASN A 7 -52.98 -21.35 -58.13
C ASN A 7 -51.85 -22.18 -57.55
N ILE A 8 -51.84 -23.50 -57.78
CA ILE A 8 -50.72 -24.36 -57.39
C ILE A 8 -49.47 -23.98 -58.19
N ALA A 9 -49.56 -23.74 -59.49
CA ALA A 9 -48.41 -23.28 -60.28
C ALA A 9 -47.86 -21.92 -59.84
N ILE A 10 -48.73 -20.96 -59.47
CA ILE A 10 -48.34 -19.67 -58.91
C ILE A 10 -47.69 -19.83 -57.53
N LEU A 11 -48.23 -20.71 -56.68
CA LEU A 11 -47.66 -21.02 -55.36
C LEU A 11 -46.29 -21.71 -55.49
N SER A 12 -46.16 -22.70 -56.37
CA SER A 12 -44.91 -23.38 -56.69
C SER A 12 -43.88 -22.43 -57.29
N LEU A 13 -44.29 -21.54 -58.21
CA LEU A 13 -43.42 -20.51 -58.78
C LEU A 13 -43.00 -19.49 -57.70
N GLY A 14 -43.89 -19.15 -56.78
CA GLY A 14 -43.61 -18.33 -55.60
C GLY A 14 -42.57 -18.97 -54.68
N ILE A 15 -42.71 -20.27 -54.38
CA ILE A 15 -41.76 -21.04 -53.56
C ILE A 15 -40.39 -21.17 -54.25
N VAL A 16 -40.35 -21.39 -55.57
CA VAL A 16 -39.09 -21.45 -56.34
C VAL A 16 -38.42 -20.09 -56.40
N LEU A 17 -39.18 -19.00 -56.59
CA LEU A 17 -38.65 -17.64 -56.56
C LEU A 17 -38.13 -17.25 -55.16
N PHE A 18 -38.79 -17.69 -54.08
CA PHE A 18 -38.32 -17.51 -52.70
C PHE A 18 -36.99 -18.24 -52.44
N SER A 19 -36.90 -19.48 -52.90
CA SER A 19 -35.72 -20.35 -52.75
C SER A 19 -34.50 -19.81 -53.51
N ILE A 20 -34.70 -19.15 -54.66
CA ILE A 20 -33.65 -18.50 -55.46
C ILE A 20 -33.26 -17.12 -54.87
N ALA A 21 -34.15 -16.48 -54.12
CA ALA A 21 -33.94 -15.14 -53.54
C ALA A 21 -33.07 -15.13 -52.27
N CYS A 22 -32.98 -16.25 -51.54
CA CYS A 22 -32.23 -16.35 -50.28
C CYS A 22 -30.70 -16.46 -50.44
N SER A 23 -30.18 -16.67 -51.66
CA SER A 23 -28.75 -16.83 -51.90
C SER A 23 -28.07 -15.48 -52.15
N ASN A 24 -27.17 -15.08 -51.25
CA ASN A 24 -26.28 -13.91 -51.43
C ASN A 24 -25.22 -14.13 -52.54
N GLN A 25 -25.05 -15.38 -53.01
CA GLN A 25 -24.14 -15.72 -54.10
C GLN A 25 -24.69 -15.32 -55.47
N LYS A 26 -25.97 -14.94 -55.59
CA LYS A 26 -26.56 -14.44 -56.85
C LYS A 26 -26.91 -12.96 -56.72
N ASN A 27 -26.38 -12.11 -57.60
CA ASN A 27 -26.71 -10.68 -57.65
C ASN A 27 -27.82 -10.39 -58.69
N THR A 28 -29.08 -10.66 -58.33
CA THR A 28 -30.29 -10.37 -59.13
C THR A 28 -31.12 -9.26 -58.47
N PHE A 29 -32.12 -8.70 -59.17
CA PHE A 29 -32.98 -7.67 -58.57
C PHE A 29 -33.77 -8.21 -57.37
N VAL A 30 -34.33 -9.42 -57.49
CA VAL A 30 -35.12 -10.06 -56.43
C VAL A 30 -34.25 -10.39 -55.22
N SER A 31 -33.06 -10.96 -55.41
CA SER A 31 -32.16 -11.25 -54.28
C SER A 31 -31.71 -9.98 -53.59
N ARG A 32 -31.35 -8.92 -54.33
CA ARG A 32 -30.99 -7.62 -53.72
C ARG A 32 -32.12 -7.03 -52.88
N LYS A 33 -33.37 -7.10 -53.36
CA LYS A 33 -34.53 -6.58 -52.60
C LYS A 33 -34.83 -7.43 -51.37
N TYR A 34 -34.75 -8.76 -51.48
CA TYR A 34 -34.91 -9.66 -50.35
C TYR A 34 -33.86 -9.42 -49.25
N HIS A 35 -32.57 -9.41 -49.61
CA HIS A 35 -31.51 -9.16 -48.64
C HIS A 35 -31.60 -7.74 -48.06
N ALA A 36 -31.90 -6.71 -48.85
CA ALA A 36 -32.09 -5.36 -48.34
C ALA A 36 -33.26 -5.26 -47.34
N LEU A 37 -34.41 -5.86 -47.64
CA LEU A 37 -35.57 -5.85 -46.74
C LEU A 37 -35.25 -6.58 -45.42
N THR A 38 -34.61 -7.74 -45.52
CA THR A 38 -34.23 -8.56 -44.37
C THR A 38 -33.17 -7.86 -43.52
N THR A 39 -32.16 -7.25 -44.14
CA THR A 39 -31.14 -6.46 -43.43
C THR A 39 -31.79 -5.31 -42.67
N HIS A 40 -32.71 -4.57 -43.29
CA HIS A 40 -33.33 -3.41 -42.65
C HIS A 40 -34.16 -3.80 -41.42
N TYR A 41 -35.17 -4.66 -41.59
CA TYR A 41 -36.15 -4.92 -40.54
C TYR A 41 -35.70 -5.95 -39.51
N ASN A 42 -34.96 -7.00 -39.91
CA ASN A 42 -34.61 -8.07 -38.97
C ASN A 42 -33.34 -7.78 -38.19
N VAL A 43 -32.43 -6.98 -38.77
CA VAL A 43 -31.06 -6.85 -38.24
C VAL A 43 -30.72 -5.41 -37.90
N PHE A 44 -30.74 -4.49 -38.87
CA PHE A 44 -30.34 -3.10 -38.66
C PHE A 44 -31.27 -2.35 -37.71
N PHE A 45 -32.59 -2.42 -37.91
CA PHE A 45 -33.57 -1.76 -37.02
C PHE A 45 -33.39 -2.22 -35.57
N ASN A 46 -33.35 -3.52 -35.34
CA ASN A 46 -33.17 -4.10 -34.01
C ASN A 46 -31.82 -3.73 -33.38
N GLY A 47 -30.73 -3.77 -34.16
CA GLY A 47 -29.42 -3.35 -33.67
C GLY A 47 -29.38 -1.86 -33.33
N LYS A 48 -30.03 -1.01 -34.13
CA LYS A 48 -30.11 0.43 -33.89
C LYS A 48 -30.93 0.76 -32.65
N GLU A 49 -32.06 0.10 -32.43
CA GLU A 49 -32.85 0.28 -31.21
C GLU A 49 -32.10 -0.21 -29.97
N SER A 50 -31.39 -1.35 -30.07
CA SER A 50 -30.50 -1.82 -29.00
C SER A 50 -29.41 -0.79 -28.68
N PHE A 51 -28.74 -0.24 -29.70
CA PHE A 51 -27.73 0.79 -29.49
C PHE A 51 -28.30 2.06 -28.83
N LYS A 52 -29.50 2.50 -29.23
CA LYS A 52 -30.19 3.63 -28.57
C LYS A 52 -30.52 3.34 -27.11
N ALA A 53 -30.99 2.13 -26.80
CA ALA A 53 -31.27 1.71 -25.43
C ALA A 53 -29.99 1.72 -24.58
N GLY A 54 -28.88 1.20 -25.12
CA GLY A 54 -27.56 1.28 -24.49
C GLY A 54 -27.12 2.71 -24.21
N LYS A 55 -27.21 3.61 -25.21
CA LYS A 55 -26.90 5.04 -25.02
C LYS A 55 -27.74 5.68 -23.92
N LYS A 56 -29.04 5.39 -23.89
CA LYS A 56 -29.93 5.92 -22.85
C LYS A 56 -29.56 5.41 -21.46
N LYS A 57 -29.15 4.14 -21.33
CA LYS A 57 -28.64 3.61 -20.05
C LYS A 57 -27.37 4.32 -19.56
N ILE A 58 -26.48 4.72 -20.48
CA ILE A 58 -25.31 5.54 -20.13
C ILE A 58 -25.76 6.91 -19.63
N GLU A 59 -26.67 7.57 -20.36
CA GLU A 59 -27.21 8.88 -19.99
C GLU A 59 -27.94 8.87 -18.63
N ASP A 60 -28.70 7.80 -18.33
CA ASP A 60 -29.47 7.65 -17.10
C ASP A 60 -28.61 7.17 -15.91
N GLY A 61 -27.49 6.49 -16.18
CA GLY A 61 -26.63 5.86 -15.17
C GLY A 61 -25.36 6.63 -14.80
N ILE A 62 -25.14 7.81 -15.38
CA ILE A 62 -23.96 8.63 -15.09
C ILE A 62 -24.09 9.35 -13.73
N GLU A 63 -23.06 9.22 -12.91
CA GLU A 63 -22.90 10.00 -11.68
C GLU A 63 -21.75 10.99 -11.87
N TYR A 64 -22.04 12.29 -11.75
CA TYR A 64 -21.06 13.34 -12.03
C TYR A 64 -20.20 13.64 -10.81
N ASN A 65 -18.87 13.59 -10.97
CA ASN A 65 -17.95 14.20 -10.02
C ASN A 65 -17.73 15.68 -10.33
N TYR A 66 -18.47 16.54 -9.65
CA TYR A 66 -18.44 18.00 -9.83
C TYR A 66 -17.12 18.67 -9.39
N THR A 67 -16.25 17.97 -8.67
CA THR A 67 -14.92 18.49 -8.26
C THR A 67 -13.90 18.50 -9.41
N THR A 68 -14.18 17.77 -10.49
CA THR A 68 -13.35 17.67 -11.70
C THR A 68 -14.12 18.15 -12.93
N ILE A 69 -13.42 18.57 -13.99
CA ILE A 69 -14.07 19.00 -15.23
C ILE A 69 -14.98 17.88 -15.73
N LEU A 70 -16.28 18.16 -15.87
CA LEU A 70 -17.24 17.13 -16.29
C LEU A 70 -16.94 16.66 -17.71
N PRO A 71 -17.17 15.37 -18.03
CA PRO A 71 -16.98 14.85 -19.36
C PRO A 71 -17.90 15.54 -20.37
N VAL A 72 -17.34 15.96 -21.51
CA VAL A 72 -18.12 16.55 -22.60
C VAL A 72 -19.13 15.55 -23.13
N PHE A 73 -18.78 14.26 -23.15
CA PHE A 73 -19.65 13.17 -23.57
C PHE A 73 -19.79 12.10 -22.48
N ASP A 74 -21.02 11.66 -22.23
CA ASP A 74 -21.33 10.77 -21.09
C ASP A 74 -20.67 9.38 -21.23
N TYR A 75 -20.35 8.94 -22.46
CA TYR A 75 -19.64 7.67 -22.68
C TYR A 75 -18.20 7.68 -22.12
N GLN A 76 -17.64 8.83 -21.76
CA GLN A 76 -16.30 8.91 -21.19
C GLN A 76 -16.27 8.30 -19.78
N ASP A 77 -17.42 8.23 -19.11
CA ASP A 77 -17.54 7.53 -17.83
C ASP A 77 -17.50 6.00 -18.01
N ILE A 78 -16.55 5.35 -17.34
CA ILE A 78 -16.31 3.90 -17.47
C ILE A 78 -17.45 3.10 -16.83
N SER A 79 -17.94 3.56 -15.67
CA SER A 79 -19.00 2.88 -14.92
C SER A 79 -20.32 2.91 -15.67
N ALA A 80 -20.69 4.07 -16.23
CA ALA A 80 -21.89 4.24 -17.02
C ALA A 80 -21.86 3.38 -18.30
N ARG A 81 -20.70 3.28 -18.98
CA ARG A 81 -20.53 2.38 -20.14
C ARG A 81 -20.78 0.92 -19.80
N ALA A 82 -20.29 0.46 -18.63
CA ALA A 82 -20.45 -0.93 -18.20
C ALA A 82 -21.94 -1.32 -18.06
N ILE A 83 -22.79 -0.39 -17.60
CA ILE A 83 -24.25 -0.60 -17.46
C ILE A 83 -24.92 -0.90 -18.81
N ALA A 84 -24.38 -0.35 -19.91
CA ALA A 84 -24.93 -0.51 -21.25
C ALA A 84 -24.37 -1.72 -22.03
N ALA A 85 -23.42 -2.47 -21.48
CA ALA A 85 -22.66 -3.50 -22.20
C ALA A 85 -23.55 -4.50 -22.95
N GLY A 86 -24.60 -5.02 -22.32
CA GLY A 86 -25.50 -5.99 -22.96
C GLY A 86 -26.26 -5.45 -24.18
N ASP A 87 -26.71 -4.20 -24.15
CA ASP A 87 -27.40 -3.58 -25.29
C ASP A 87 -26.44 -3.22 -26.43
N ILE A 88 -25.21 -2.81 -26.06
CA ILE A 88 -24.14 -2.52 -27.03
C ILE A 88 -23.67 -3.82 -27.71
N ASP A 89 -23.47 -4.90 -26.95
CA ASP A 89 -23.12 -6.21 -27.48
C ASP A 89 -24.17 -6.73 -28.45
N ASN A 90 -25.46 -6.60 -28.10
CA ASN A 90 -26.56 -6.94 -29.00
C ASN A 90 -26.53 -6.12 -30.31
N ALA A 91 -26.19 -4.83 -30.25
CA ALA A 91 -26.05 -4.00 -31.44
C ALA A 91 -24.89 -4.45 -32.34
N ILE A 92 -23.73 -4.77 -31.75
CA ILE A 92 -22.55 -5.33 -32.44
C ILE A 92 -22.93 -6.65 -33.13
N ASP A 93 -23.60 -7.54 -32.40
CA ASP A 93 -24.00 -8.85 -32.86
C ASP A 93 -24.91 -8.76 -34.09
N LYS A 94 -25.92 -7.89 -34.03
CA LYS A 94 -26.84 -7.64 -35.13
C LYS A 94 -26.08 -7.04 -36.32
N ALA A 95 -25.33 -5.96 -36.13
CA ALA A 95 -24.61 -5.32 -37.23
C ALA A 95 -23.65 -6.31 -37.93
N THR A 96 -22.91 -7.11 -37.15
CA THR A 96 -22.01 -8.15 -37.66
C THR A 96 -22.76 -9.23 -38.44
N LYS A 97 -23.90 -9.72 -37.91
CA LYS A 97 -24.77 -10.69 -38.60
C LYS A 97 -25.31 -10.14 -39.93
N ALA A 98 -25.69 -8.85 -39.98
CA ALA A 98 -26.12 -8.20 -41.21
C ALA A 98 -25.03 -8.20 -42.28
N ILE A 99 -23.83 -7.74 -41.91
CA ILE A 99 -22.66 -7.69 -42.80
C ILE A 99 -22.31 -9.08 -43.30
N LYS A 100 -22.23 -10.07 -42.40
CA LYS A 100 -21.84 -11.44 -42.75
C LYS A 100 -22.86 -12.15 -43.65
N LEU A 101 -24.16 -12.05 -43.36
CA LEU A 101 -25.18 -12.87 -44.01
C LEU A 101 -25.83 -12.19 -45.22
N HIS A 102 -25.85 -10.86 -45.27
CA HIS A 102 -26.62 -10.12 -46.28
C HIS A 102 -25.78 -9.20 -47.18
N SER A 103 -24.45 -9.17 -47.02
CA SER A 103 -23.55 -8.55 -47.98
C SER A 103 -23.65 -9.25 -49.35
N ILE A 104 -23.64 -8.44 -50.42
CA ILE A 104 -23.66 -8.88 -51.81
C ILE A 104 -22.51 -8.17 -52.52
N THR A 105 -21.33 -8.80 -52.54
CA THR A 105 -20.12 -8.27 -53.21
C THR A 105 -20.01 -8.71 -54.68
N ARG A 106 -20.70 -9.79 -55.05
CA ARG A 106 -20.64 -10.34 -56.42
C ARG A 106 -21.19 -9.32 -57.42
N LYS A 107 -20.44 -9.01 -58.48
CA LYS A 107 -20.92 -8.13 -59.57
C LYS A 107 -22.15 -8.71 -60.30
N PRO A 108 -23.11 -7.89 -60.74
CA PRO A 108 -24.25 -8.36 -61.53
C PRO A 108 -23.79 -8.94 -62.89
N LYS A 109 -24.62 -9.71 -63.59
CA LYS A 109 -24.27 -10.30 -64.92
C LYS A 109 -24.24 -9.27 -66.05
N ARG A 110 -23.15 -9.20 -66.83
CA ARG A 110 -22.94 -8.20 -67.90
C ARG A 110 -24.04 -8.36 -68.96
N LYS A 111 -24.72 -7.27 -69.31
CA LYS A 111 -25.70 -7.28 -70.42
C LYS A 111 -24.92 -7.32 -71.75
N LYS A 112 -25.41 -8.12 -72.70
CA LYS A 112 -24.82 -8.27 -74.06
C LYS A 112 -25.06 -7.05 -74.97
N VAL A 113 -25.91 -6.11 -74.55
CA VAL A 113 -26.27 -4.88 -75.28
C VAL A 113 -25.51 -3.69 -74.69
N GLU A 114 -25.33 -2.62 -75.48
CA GLU A 114 -24.73 -1.35 -75.05
C GLU A 114 -25.32 -0.87 -73.72
N GLN A 115 -24.45 -0.50 -72.79
CA GLN A 115 -24.80 -0.26 -71.40
C GLN A 115 -24.95 1.24 -71.16
N SER A 116 -26.06 1.65 -70.54
CA SER A 116 -26.20 3.02 -70.05
C SER A 116 -25.12 3.34 -69.02
N ASP A 117 -24.70 4.61 -68.96
CA ASP A 117 -23.66 5.03 -68.01
C ASP A 117 -24.07 4.80 -66.56
N LYS A 118 -25.35 5.00 -66.23
CA LYS A 118 -25.94 4.63 -64.93
C LYS A 118 -25.73 3.15 -64.57
N TYR A 119 -25.80 2.25 -65.55
CA TYR A 119 -25.56 0.82 -65.31
C TYR A 119 -24.07 0.50 -65.16
N LYS A 120 -23.20 1.20 -65.90
CA LYS A 120 -21.74 1.09 -65.73
C LYS A 120 -21.33 1.56 -64.34
N GLU A 121 -21.86 2.68 -63.85
CA GLU A 121 -21.62 3.18 -62.49
C GLU A 121 -22.18 2.25 -61.41
N PHE A 122 -23.41 1.76 -61.58
CA PHE A 122 -23.97 0.77 -60.67
C PHE A 122 -23.08 -0.46 -60.53
N ARG A 123 -22.46 -0.93 -61.61
CA ARG A 123 -21.49 -2.06 -61.59
C ARG A 123 -20.17 -1.74 -60.88
N LYS A 124 -19.76 -0.47 -60.81
CA LYS A 124 -18.52 -0.08 -60.12
C LYS A 124 -18.62 -0.29 -58.61
N LYS A 125 -19.83 -0.20 -58.03
CA LYS A 125 -20.10 -0.45 -56.59
C LYS A 125 -19.49 -1.75 -56.09
N ARG A 126 -18.88 -1.72 -54.90
CA ARG A 126 -18.25 -2.88 -54.25
C ARG A 126 -19.28 -3.72 -53.48
N GLU A 127 -20.29 -3.05 -52.93
CA GLU A 127 -21.42 -3.65 -52.22
C GLU A 127 -22.75 -3.25 -52.89
N PHE A 128 -23.68 -4.21 -52.99
CA PHE A 128 -24.95 -4.06 -53.71
C PHE A 128 -26.19 -4.09 -52.82
N ASN A 129 -26.04 -4.38 -51.53
CA ASN A 129 -27.09 -4.20 -50.52
C ASN A 129 -26.99 -2.80 -49.89
N SER A 130 -28.07 -2.02 -50.00
CA SER A 130 -28.09 -0.61 -49.60
C SER A 130 -28.05 -0.38 -48.09
N TRP A 131 -28.32 -1.39 -47.25
CA TRP A 131 -28.35 -1.23 -45.79
C TRP A 131 -27.05 -1.66 -45.10
N ILE A 132 -26.09 -2.19 -45.87
CA ILE A 132 -24.80 -2.64 -45.32
C ILE A 132 -23.93 -1.44 -44.92
N GLU A 133 -24.06 -0.29 -45.59
CA GLU A 133 -23.39 0.94 -45.15
C GLU A 133 -23.84 1.36 -43.74
N ASP A 134 -25.16 1.37 -43.48
CA ASP A 134 -25.68 1.68 -42.16
C ASP A 134 -25.25 0.66 -41.10
N CYS A 135 -25.09 -0.60 -41.48
CA CYS A 135 -24.62 -1.65 -40.58
C CYS A 135 -23.15 -1.48 -40.21
N TYR A 136 -22.27 -1.08 -41.14
CA TYR A 136 -20.88 -0.75 -40.81
C TYR A 136 -20.79 0.45 -39.87
N LEU A 137 -21.58 1.49 -40.11
CA LEU A 137 -21.62 2.67 -39.24
C LEU A 137 -22.14 2.32 -37.84
N LEU A 138 -23.20 1.50 -37.75
CA LEU A 138 -23.73 1.00 -36.48
C LEU A 138 -22.71 0.13 -35.74
N LEU A 139 -21.99 -0.74 -36.47
CA LEU A 139 -20.95 -1.59 -35.90
C LEU A 139 -19.81 -0.75 -35.31
N GLY A 140 -19.31 0.23 -36.06
CA GLY A 140 -18.26 1.15 -35.61
C GLY A 140 -18.69 1.92 -34.35
N ARG A 141 -19.90 2.50 -34.36
CA ARG A 141 -20.48 3.17 -33.18
C ARG A 141 -20.58 2.23 -31.98
N ALA A 142 -21.12 1.03 -32.15
CA ALA A 142 -21.30 0.12 -31.03
C ALA A 142 -19.94 -0.36 -30.46
N LEU A 143 -18.97 -0.67 -31.31
CA LEU A 143 -17.61 -1.01 -30.89
C LEU A 143 -16.91 0.14 -30.17
N PHE A 144 -17.08 1.37 -30.63
CA PHE A 144 -16.58 2.57 -29.95
C PHE A 144 -17.14 2.69 -28.53
N TYR A 145 -18.45 2.54 -28.36
CA TYR A 145 -19.09 2.56 -27.03
C TYR A 145 -18.66 1.37 -26.15
N LYS A 146 -18.21 0.26 -26.74
CA LYS A 146 -17.57 -0.88 -26.07
C LYS A 146 -16.09 -0.64 -25.71
N ALA A 147 -15.53 0.51 -26.07
CA ALA A 147 -14.11 0.85 -25.95
C ALA A 147 -13.16 0.01 -26.84
N ASP A 148 -13.67 -0.66 -27.86
CA ASP A 148 -12.86 -1.38 -28.86
C ASP A 148 -12.56 -0.48 -30.06
N TYR A 149 -11.77 0.57 -29.81
CA TYR A 149 -11.52 1.66 -30.75
C TYR A 149 -10.85 1.20 -32.04
N ARG A 150 -9.86 0.30 -31.95
CA ARG A 150 -9.15 -0.23 -33.13
C ARG A 150 -10.06 -1.05 -34.05
N THR A 151 -10.96 -1.84 -33.49
CA THR A 151 -11.90 -2.63 -34.29
C THR A 151 -13.01 -1.73 -34.85
N ALA A 152 -13.43 -0.72 -34.09
CA ALA A 152 -14.35 0.32 -34.57
C ALA A 152 -13.77 1.04 -35.79
N GLU A 153 -12.52 1.50 -35.73
CA GLU A 153 -11.83 2.15 -36.86
C GLU A 153 -11.79 1.27 -38.10
N LYS A 154 -11.37 0.00 -37.95
CA LYS A 154 -11.35 -0.96 -39.07
C LYS A 154 -12.73 -1.13 -39.71
N ALA A 155 -13.78 -1.23 -38.91
CA ALA A 155 -15.15 -1.36 -39.41
C ALA A 155 -15.60 -0.10 -40.17
N LEU A 156 -15.28 1.09 -39.66
CA LEU A 156 -15.61 2.37 -40.27
C LEU A 156 -14.82 2.61 -41.57
N GLU A 157 -13.52 2.34 -41.57
CA GLU A 157 -12.65 2.41 -42.75
C GLU A 157 -13.10 1.42 -43.84
N GLN A 158 -13.49 0.21 -43.45
CA GLN A 158 -14.04 -0.76 -44.38
C GLN A 158 -15.35 -0.28 -45.00
N GLY A 159 -16.22 0.37 -44.20
CA GLY A 159 -17.41 1.05 -44.70
C GLY A 159 -17.09 2.13 -45.72
N LEU A 160 -16.14 3.02 -45.43
CA LEU A 160 -15.68 4.05 -46.37
C LEU A 160 -15.11 3.46 -47.67
N LYS A 161 -14.37 2.35 -47.56
CA LYS A 161 -13.75 1.65 -48.69
C LYS A 161 -14.78 0.95 -49.59
N ASP A 162 -15.84 0.39 -49.01
CA ASP A 162 -16.90 -0.31 -49.75
C ASP A 162 -17.93 0.65 -50.35
N PHE A 163 -18.10 1.82 -49.73
CA PHE A 163 -19.05 2.86 -50.12
C PHE A 163 -18.38 4.25 -50.32
N PRO A 164 -17.45 4.39 -51.29
CA PRO A 164 -16.71 5.64 -51.50
C PRO A 164 -17.60 6.85 -51.89
N GLU A 165 -18.75 6.58 -52.51
CA GLU A 165 -19.74 7.59 -52.95
C GLU A 165 -20.90 7.74 -51.94
N SER A 166 -20.73 7.30 -50.69
CA SER A 166 -21.80 7.35 -49.70
C SER A 166 -22.18 8.79 -49.34
N LYS A 167 -23.49 9.07 -49.27
CA LYS A 167 -24.00 10.37 -48.82
C LYS A 167 -23.76 10.62 -47.34
N ILE A 168 -23.54 9.56 -46.55
CA ILE A 168 -23.27 9.63 -45.11
C ILE A 168 -21.78 9.44 -44.79
N LYS A 169 -20.89 9.61 -45.78
CA LYS A 169 -19.42 9.53 -45.61
C LYS A 169 -18.93 10.37 -44.42
N TYR A 170 -19.50 11.57 -44.24
CA TYR A 170 -19.16 12.45 -43.13
C TYR A 170 -19.49 11.84 -41.75
N GLU A 171 -20.52 10.99 -41.63
CA GLU A 171 -20.82 10.31 -40.36
C GLU A 171 -19.73 9.31 -40.02
N PHE A 172 -19.21 8.57 -40.99
CA PHE A 172 -18.06 7.69 -40.78
C PHE A 172 -16.82 8.47 -40.35
N GLN A 173 -16.55 9.62 -40.95
CA GLN A 173 -15.41 10.47 -40.60
C GLN A 173 -15.52 11.04 -39.18
N ILE A 174 -16.71 11.46 -38.74
CA ILE A 174 -16.94 11.91 -37.35
C ILE A 174 -16.72 10.77 -36.36
N GLU A 175 -17.23 9.56 -36.63
CA GLU A 175 -17.02 8.41 -35.73
C GLU A 175 -15.56 7.94 -35.72
N LEU A 176 -14.84 8.03 -36.85
CA LEU A 176 -13.40 7.78 -36.90
C LEU A 176 -12.64 8.80 -36.07
N ALA A 177 -12.98 10.09 -36.18
CA ALA A 177 -12.38 11.13 -35.36
C ALA A 177 -12.61 10.85 -33.87
N ARG A 178 -13.81 10.42 -33.45
CA ARG A 178 -14.07 9.98 -32.06
C ARG A 178 -13.14 8.86 -31.63
N CYS A 179 -12.97 7.82 -32.44
CA CYS A 179 -12.05 6.72 -32.14
C CYS A 179 -10.61 7.20 -31.99
N GLN A 180 -10.19 8.17 -32.81
CA GLN A 180 -8.85 8.75 -32.75
C GLN A 180 -8.65 9.63 -31.51
N ILE A 181 -9.65 10.42 -31.11
CA ILE A 181 -9.62 11.25 -29.89
C ILE A 181 -9.43 10.39 -28.64
N ASP A 182 -10.18 9.30 -28.53
CA ASP A 182 -10.06 8.39 -27.38
C ASP A 182 -8.81 7.49 -27.43
N GLN A 183 -8.10 7.47 -28.55
CA GLN A 183 -6.75 6.92 -28.68
C GLN A 183 -5.64 7.99 -28.58
N GLU A 184 -6.00 9.22 -28.19
CA GLU A 184 -5.09 10.37 -28.05
C GLU A 184 -4.40 10.81 -29.37
N ASN A 185 -4.92 10.37 -30.51
CA ASN A 185 -4.47 10.80 -31.83
C ASN A 185 -5.22 12.05 -32.30
N TYR A 186 -4.95 13.18 -31.64
CA TYR A 186 -5.67 14.44 -31.87
C TYR A 186 -5.44 15.02 -33.26
N SER A 187 -4.22 14.91 -33.81
CA SER A 187 -3.90 15.47 -35.14
C SER A 187 -4.70 14.83 -36.27
N GLY A 188 -4.84 13.50 -36.24
CA GLY A 188 -5.70 12.78 -37.18
C GLY A 188 -7.18 13.18 -37.04
N ALA A 189 -7.66 13.26 -35.80
CA ALA A 189 -9.05 13.59 -35.51
C ALA A 189 -9.41 15.01 -35.97
N ILE A 190 -8.53 15.98 -35.71
CA ILE A 190 -8.69 17.38 -36.16
C ILE A 190 -8.81 17.42 -37.68
N GLY A 191 -7.91 16.76 -38.42
CA GLY A 191 -7.94 16.72 -39.88
C GLY A 191 -9.27 16.18 -40.43
N LEU A 192 -9.79 15.10 -39.84
CA LEU A 192 -11.10 14.53 -40.21
C LEU A 192 -12.26 15.50 -39.91
N LEU A 193 -12.25 16.14 -38.74
CA LEU A 193 -13.30 17.07 -38.32
C LEU A 193 -13.31 18.37 -39.14
N GLU A 194 -12.15 18.88 -39.51
CA GLU A 194 -12.01 20.05 -40.40
C GLU A 194 -12.52 19.75 -41.81
N GLU A 195 -12.17 18.57 -42.37
CA GLU A 195 -12.68 18.13 -43.68
C GLU A 195 -14.22 18.10 -43.67
N VAL A 196 -14.82 17.52 -42.62
CA VAL A 196 -16.28 17.46 -42.47
C VAL A 196 -16.90 18.84 -42.25
N SER A 197 -16.21 19.72 -41.51
CA SER A 197 -16.67 21.09 -41.24
C SER A 197 -16.73 21.96 -42.49
N ALA A 198 -15.88 21.68 -43.49
CA ALA A 198 -15.85 22.38 -44.76
C ALA A 198 -16.98 21.99 -45.73
N LEU A 199 -17.75 20.93 -45.42
CA LEU A 199 -18.83 20.48 -46.30
C LEU A 199 -19.98 21.49 -46.38
N PRO A 200 -20.51 21.78 -47.59
CA PRO A 200 -21.66 22.66 -47.75
C PRO A 200 -22.92 22.03 -47.12
N ASN A 201 -23.75 22.86 -46.49
CA ASN A 201 -25.06 22.46 -45.92
C ASN A 201 -25.00 21.44 -44.76
N LEU A 202 -23.96 21.49 -43.92
CA LEU A 202 -23.88 20.65 -42.72
C LEU A 202 -25.04 20.94 -41.74
N SER A 203 -25.70 19.87 -41.27
CA SER A 203 -26.85 19.98 -40.36
C SER A 203 -26.49 20.67 -39.03
N LYS A 204 -27.46 21.33 -38.39
CA LYS A 204 -27.28 21.92 -37.05
C LYS A 204 -26.75 20.90 -36.03
N LYS A 205 -27.23 19.64 -36.10
CA LYS A 205 -26.80 18.55 -35.22
C LYS A 205 -25.33 18.20 -35.41
N ASN A 206 -24.85 18.10 -36.65
CA ASN A 206 -23.46 17.74 -36.91
C ASN A 206 -22.51 18.88 -36.53
N ARG A 207 -22.89 20.14 -36.78
CA ARG A 207 -22.11 21.31 -36.31
C ARG A 207 -21.97 21.35 -34.80
N LEU A 208 -23.05 21.06 -34.07
CA LEU A 208 -23.05 20.92 -32.61
C LEU A 208 -22.08 19.83 -32.17
N GLU A 209 -22.15 18.66 -32.81
CA GLU A 209 -21.33 17.50 -32.47
C GLU A 209 -19.83 17.75 -32.69
N ILE A 210 -19.46 18.34 -33.83
CA ILE A 210 -18.08 18.70 -34.13
C ILE A 210 -17.55 19.76 -33.15
N ALA A 211 -18.34 20.80 -32.84
CA ALA A 211 -17.94 21.81 -31.86
C ALA A 211 -17.70 21.20 -30.46
N ALA A 212 -18.53 20.23 -30.05
CA ALA A 212 -18.32 19.50 -28.80
C ALA A 212 -17.06 18.61 -28.84
N LEU A 213 -16.75 17.98 -29.99
CA LEU A 213 -15.51 17.21 -30.16
C LEU A 213 -14.26 18.08 -30.11
N PHE A 214 -14.26 19.25 -30.77
CA PHE A 214 -13.17 20.20 -30.63
C PHE A 214 -13.04 20.71 -29.18
N ALA A 215 -14.15 20.96 -28.49
CA ALA A 215 -14.09 21.32 -27.08
C ALA A 215 -13.43 20.20 -26.24
N ASP A 216 -13.81 18.94 -26.45
CA ASP A 216 -13.22 17.78 -25.76
C ASP A 216 -11.71 17.64 -26.02
N ILE A 217 -11.28 17.74 -27.28
CA ILE A 217 -9.84 17.73 -27.66
C ILE A 217 -9.10 18.81 -26.88
N ASN A 218 -9.56 20.06 -26.96
CA ASN A 218 -8.90 21.20 -26.33
C ASN A 218 -8.87 21.07 -24.79
N ILE A 219 -9.88 20.47 -24.16
CA ILE A 219 -9.87 20.19 -22.72
C ILE A 219 -8.77 19.18 -22.38
N ARG A 220 -8.64 18.10 -23.17
CA ARG A 220 -7.62 17.05 -22.96
C ARG A 220 -6.20 17.58 -23.19
N GLU A 221 -6.02 18.45 -24.18
CA GLU A 221 -4.76 19.16 -24.45
C GLU A 221 -4.47 20.31 -23.47
N LYS A 222 -5.43 20.61 -22.57
CA LYS A 222 -5.38 21.70 -21.59
C LYS A 222 -5.35 23.12 -22.21
N ASP A 223 -5.70 23.25 -23.50
CA ASP A 223 -5.99 24.54 -24.12
C ASP A 223 -7.42 24.99 -23.76
N TYR A 224 -7.58 25.47 -22.54
CA TYR A 224 -8.89 25.85 -22.02
C TYR A 224 -9.51 27.03 -22.77
N GLN A 225 -8.70 27.92 -23.37
CA GLN A 225 -9.21 29.07 -24.11
C GLN A 225 -9.88 28.63 -25.43
N ALA A 226 -9.22 27.74 -26.19
CA ALA A 226 -9.81 27.14 -27.38
C ALA A 226 -11.02 26.26 -27.03
N ALA A 227 -10.97 25.53 -25.92
CA ALA A 227 -12.09 24.74 -25.41
C ALA A 227 -13.33 25.61 -25.15
N ILE A 228 -13.16 26.76 -24.48
CA ILE A 228 -14.24 27.72 -24.19
C ILE A 228 -14.93 28.18 -25.48
N SER A 229 -14.15 28.59 -26.49
CA SER A 229 -14.70 29.07 -27.78
C SER A 229 -15.55 28.00 -28.48
N ASN A 230 -15.04 26.77 -28.54
CA ASN A 230 -15.74 25.64 -29.14
C ASN A 230 -16.99 25.23 -28.33
N LEU A 231 -16.87 25.22 -27.00
CA LEU A 231 -17.99 24.88 -26.11
C LEU A 231 -19.10 25.94 -26.14
N GLN A 232 -18.78 27.23 -26.21
CA GLN A 232 -19.76 28.30 -26.43
C GLN A 232 -20.51 28.12 -27.75
N THR A 233 -19.82 27.70 -28.81
CA THR A 233 -20.45 27.35 -30.08
C THR A 233 -21.39 26.16 -29.92
N ALA A 234 -20.96 25.11 -29.22
CA ALA A 234 -21.82 23.97 -28.88
C ALA A 234 -23.06 24.39 -28.07
N ILE A 235 -22.93 25.26 -27.07
CA ILE A 235 -24.04 25.79 -26.25
C ILE A 235 -25.07 26.55 -27.10
N ARG A 236 -24.63 27.39 -28.05
CA ARG A 236 -25.53 28.12 -28.96
C ARG A 236 -26.32 27.19 -29.87
N LEU A 237 -25.69 26.09 -30.31
CA LEU A 237 -26.31 25.10 -31.19
C LEU A 237 -27.15 24.06 -30.42
N GLN A 238 -26.96 23.91 -29.11
CA GLN A 238 -27.67 22.91 -28.31
C GLN A 238 -29.12 23.34 -28.02
N ASN A 239 -30.07 22.45 -28.32
CA ASN A 239 -31.49 22.64 -28.04
C ASN A 239 -31.95 21.92 -26.76
N THR A 240 -31.28 20.81 -26.39
CA THR A 240 -31.66 20.02 -25.22
C THR A 240 -31.21 20.71 -23.93
N LYS A 241 -32.17 21.13 -23.09
CA LYS A 241 -31.90 21.88 -21.84
C LYS A 241 -30.90 21.15 -20.93
N HIS A 242 -31.04 19.83 -20.76
CA HIS A 242 -30.15 19.02 -19.92
C HIS A 242 -28.69 19.07 -20.38
N VAL A 243 -28.43 18.80 -21.66
CA VAL A 243 -27.06 18.85 -22.22
C VAL A 243 -26.51 20.26 -22.23
N LYS A 244 -27.37 21.27 -22.47
CA LYS A 244 -26.98 22.67 -22.41
C LYS A 244 -26.55 23.08 -20.99
N ALA A 245 -27.26 22.61 -19.97
CA ALA A 245 -26.90 22.82 -18.58
C ALA A 245 -25.53 22.19 -18.27
N LYS A 246 -25.27 20.95 -18.71
CA LYS A 246 -23.95 20.32 -18.57
C LYS A 246 -22.83 21.14 -19.21
N TYR A 247 -23.04 21.64 -20.42
CA TYR A 247 -22.04 22.48 -21.10
C TYR A 247 -21.80 23.81 -20.38
N TYR A 248 -22.83 24.44 -19.79
CA TYR A 248 -22.61 25.61 -18.93
C TYR A 248 -21.84 25.27 -17.66
N TYR A 249 -22.03 24.08 -17.09
CA TYR A 249 -21.25 23.63 -15.93
C TYR A 249 -19.77 23.48 -16.31
N ILE A 250 -19.48 22.78 -17.41
CA ILE A 250 -18.13 22.62 -17.95
C ILE A 250 -17.53 24.00 -18.24
N LEU A 251 -18.28 24.90 -18.87
CA LEU A 251 -17.83 26.26 -19.16
C LEU A 251 -17.42 27.01 -17.88
N GLY A 252 -18.19 26.90 -16.80
CA GLY A 252 -17.83 27.47 -15.49
C GLY A 252 -16.54 26.87 -14.92
N GLN A 253 -16.36 25.56 -15.05
CA GLN A 253 -15.12 24.88 -14.62
C GLN A 253 -13.91 25.30 -15.46
N LEU A 254 -14.07 25.51 -16.76
CA LEU A 254 -12.98 26.00 -17.62
C LEU A 254 -12.60 27.43 -17.29
N TYR A 255 -13.57 28.30 -16.99
CA TYR A 255 -13.28 29.66 -16.51
C TYR A 255 -12.54 29.66 -15.17
N LEU A 256 -12.88 28.75 -14.26
CA LEU A 256 -12.12 28.56 -13.01
C LEU A 256 -10.68 28.12 -13.26
N LYS A 257 -10.41 27.30 -14.29
CA LYS A 257 -9.04 26.93 -14.68
C LYS A 257 -8.21 28.09 -15.26
N LEU A 258 -8.87 29.17 -15.69
CA LEU A 258 -8.24 30.39 -16.19
C LEU A 258 -8.32 31.54 -15.15
N ASP A 259 -8.67 31.24 -13.90
CA ASP A 259 -8.86 32.22 -12.81
C ASP A 259 -9.90 33.33 -13.12
N GLN A 260 -10.85 33.04 -14.03
CA GLN A 260 -11.91 33.97 -14.43
C GLN A 260 -13.19 33.76 -13.61
N ALA A 261 -13.13 34.04 -12.31
CA ALA A 261 -14.22 33.78 -11.35
C ALA A 261 -15.57 34.42 -11.74
N SER A 262 -15.57 35.67 -12.25
CA SER A 262 -16.81 36.34 -12.70
C SER A 262 -17.48 35.60 -13.86
N ASN A 263 -16.70 35.21 -14.88
CA ASN A 263 -17.23 34.47 -16.03
C ASN A 263 -17.74 33.08 -15.63
N ALA A 264 -17.06 32.44 -14.67
CA ALA A 264 -17.52 31.18 -14.10
C ALA A 264 -18.87 31.34 -13.38
N SER A 265 -19.01 32.38 -12.55
CA SER A 265 -20.27 32.71 -11.85
C SER A 265 -21.43 32.91 -12.83
N ASP A 266 -21.21 33.63 -13.94
CA ASP A 266 -22.23 33.86 -14.97
C ASP A 266 -22.62 32.57 -15.72
N ALA A 267 -21.66 31.68 -15.96
CA ALA A 267 -21.92 30.38 -16.57
C ALA A 267 -22.80 29.50 -15.64
N PHE A 268 -22.49 29.44 -14.34
CA PHE A 268 -23.30 28.72 -13.36
C PHE A 268 -24.68 29.34 -13.19
N LEU A 269 -24.80 30.67 -13.20
CA LEU A 269 -26.09 31.35 -13.19
C LEU A 269 -26.95 31.01 -14.42
N SER A 270 -26.32 30.96 -15.59
CA SER A 270 -26.98 30.56 -16.84
C SER A 270 -27.51 29.13 -16.77
N LEU A 271 -26.75 28.22 -16.14
CA LEU A 271 -27.20 26.86 -15.86
C LEU A 271 -28.40 26.83 -14.92
N ILE A 272 -28.36 27.54 -13.80
CA ILE A 272 -29.43 27.54 -12.79
C ILE A 272 -30.77 27.97 -13.40
N LYS A 273 -30.75 28.93 -14.35
CA LYS A 273 -31.94 29.39 -15.09
C LYS A 273 -32.53 28.36 -16.05
N LEU A 274 -31.78 27.31 -16.43
CA LEU A 274 -32.28 26.26 -17.33
C LEU A 274 -33.17 25.23 -16.62
N HIS A 275 -33.23 25.24 -15.28
CA HIS A 275 -33.96 24.25 -14.47
C HIS A 275 -33.57 22.80 -14.82
N SER A 276 -32.27 22.50 -14.71
CA SER A 276 -31.70 21.16 -14.93
C SER A 276 -32.05 20.18 -13.80
N THR A 277 -31.38 19.02 -13.76
CA THR A 277 -31.52 18.06 -12.65
C THR A 277 -31.20 18.74 -11.32
N TYR A 278 -31.88 18.29 -10.26
CA TYR A 278 -31.74 18.87 -8.92
C TYR A 278 -30.27 18.93 -8.49
N GLU A 279 -29.54 17.82 -8.64
CA GLU A 279 -28.14 17.69 -8.27
C GLU A 279 -27.22 18.66 -9.04
N MET A 280 -27.39 18.79 -10.36
CA MET A 280 -26.57 19.71 -11.14
C MET A 280 -26.87 21.17 -10.78
N ALA A 281 -28.14 21.50 -10.58
CA ALA A 281 -28.55 22.84 -10.15
C ALA A 281 -28.06 23.16 -8.72
N PHE A 282 -28.05 22.16 -7.82
CA PHE A 282 -27.47 22.27 -6.49
C PHE A 282 -25.97 22.58 -6.58
N ASN A 283 -25.21 21.73 -7.28
CA ASN A 283 -23.77 21.89 -7.43
C ASN A 283 -23.42 23.21 -8.14
N ALA A 284 -24.21 23.65 -9.12
CA ALA A 284 -23.99 24.93 -9.78
C ALA A 284 -24.14 26.12 -8.81
N LYS A 285 -25.08 26.07 -7.86
CA LYS A 285 -25.23 27.12 -6.83
C LYS A 285 -24.06 27.12 -5.86
N ILE A 286 -23.58 25.94 -5.45
CA ILE A 286 -22.39 25.81 -4.60
C ILE A 286 -21.16 26.36 -5.34
N SER A 287 -20.91 25.92 -6.58
CA SER A 287 -19.80 26.41 -7.39
C SER A 287 -19.89 27.92 -7.64
N GLN A 288 -21.09 28.46 -7.89
CA GLN A 288 -21.30 29.89 -8.00
C GLN A 288 -20.89 30.63 -6.72
N ALA A 289 -21.27 30.12 -5.54
CA ALA A 289 -20.88 30.70 -4.27
C ALA A 289 -19.36 30.66 -4.05
N LEU A 290 -18.72 29.55 -4.42
CA LEU A 290 -17.25 29.40 -4.34
C LEU A 290 -16.49 30.28 -5.35
N THR A 291 -17.17 30.82 -6.36
CA THR A 291 -16.58 31.81 -7.31
C THR A 291 -16.75 33.26 -6.85
N TYR A 292 -17.34 33.49 -5.68
CA TYR A 292 -17.53 34.83 -5.15
C TYR A 292 -16.18 35.51 -4.90
N THR A 293 -16.12 36.82 -5.14
CA THR A 293 -14.88 37.61 -5.04
C THR A 293 -15.03 38.87 -4.16
N GLY A 294 -16.06 38.93 -3.30
CA GLY A 294 -16.31 40.09 -2.44
C GLY A 294 -17.13 41.23 -3.09
N SER A 295 -17.51 41.08 -4.36
CA SER A 295 -18.30 42.07 -5.10
C SER A 295 -19.43 41.42 -5.90
N GLY A 296 -20.43 42.20 -6.30
CA GLY A 296 -21.57 41.72 -7.10
C GLY A 296 -22.70 41.08 -6.28
N ASN A 297 -23.22 39.94 -6.74
CA ASN A 297 -24.49 39.35 -6.28
C ASN A 297 -24.41 38.55 -4.95
N GLY A 298 -23.46 38.84 -4.07
CA GLY A 298 -23.21 38.08 -2.84
C GLY A 298 -24.43 37.91 -1.94
N SER A 299 -25.22 38.97 -1.74
CA SER A 299 -26.46 38.92 -0.93
C SER A 299 -27.51 37.95 -1.50
N GLU A 300 -27.64 37.91 -2.83
CA GLU A 300 -28.59 37.01 -3.49
C GLU A 300 -28.11 35.55 -3.41
N ILE A 301 -26.80 35.30 -3.58
CA ILE A 301 -26.20 33.97 -3.40
C ILE A 301 -26.44 33.47 -1.96
N ARG A 302 -26.14 34.29 -0.94
CA ARG A 302 -26.38 33.95 0.48
C ARG A 302 -27.84 33.66 0.76
N ARG A 303 -28.76 34.45 0.20
CA ARG A 303 -30.22 34.20 0.33
C ARG A 303 -30.61 32.85 -0.25
N GLN A 304 -30.04 32.47 -1.40
CA GLN A 304 -30.30 31.18 -2.02
C GLN A 304 -29.73 30.02 -1.19
N LEU A 305 -28.50 30.13 -0.69
CA LEU A 305 -27.87 29.12 0.18
C LEU A 305 -28.65 28.95 1.50
N ASN A 306 -29.05 30.04 2.15
CA ASN A 306 -29.86 29.98 3.38
C ASN A 306 -31.24 29.35 3.14
N LYS A 307 -31.86 29.60 1.99
CA LYS A 307 -33.09 28.90 1.60
C LYS A 307 -32.83 27.41 1.41
N MET A 308 -31.68 27.03 0.84
CA MET A 308 -31.29 25.64 0.66
C MET A 308 -31.07 24.92 1.99
N LEU A 309 -30.46 25.56 3.00
CA LEU A 309 -30.31 24.98 4.35
C LEU A 309 -31.64 24.60 5.01
N LYS A 310 -32.68 25.42 4.78
CA LYS A 310 -34.04 25.21 5.31
C LYS A 310 -34.81 24.11 4.57
N ASP A 311 -34.44 23.77 3.34
CA ASP A 311 -35.11 22.74 2.56
C ASP A 311 -34.63 21.34 2.99
N GLN A 312 -35.58 20.49 3.42
CA GLN A 312 -35.28 19.13 3.89
C GLN A 312 -34.61 18.26 2.81
N LYS A 313 -34.81 18.56 1.53
CA LYS A 313 -34.14 17.87 0.40
C LYS A 313 -32.63 18.05 0.40
N ASN A 314 -32.12 19.11 1.02
CA ASN A 314 -30.69 19.36 1.14
C ASN A 314 -30.07 18.81 2.43
N SER A 315 -30.81 18.03 3.23
CA SER A 315 -30.28 17.50 4.49
C SER A 315 -28.92 16.81 4.32
N ASP A 316 -28.74 16.03 3.25
CA ASP A 316 -27.49 15.33 2.93
C ASP A 316 -26.38 16.22 2.36
N TYR A 317 -26.66 17.49 2.05
CA TYR A 317 -25.73 18.44 1.42
C TYR A 317 -25.51 19.72 2.25
N ARG A 318 -26.01 19.78 3.50
CA ARG A 318 -25.86 20.95 4.37
C ARG A 318 -24.41 21.28 4.64
N ASP A 319 -23.55 20.27 4.71
CA ASP A 319 -22.10 20.41 4.88
C ASP A 319 -21.48 21.31 3.79
N GLN A 320 -21.81 21.07 2.52
CA GLN A 320 -21.34 21.85 1.38
C GLN A 320 -21.92 23.27 1.36
N ILE A 321 -23.17 23.44 1.80
CA ILE A 321 -23.78 24.77 1.88
C ILE A 321 -23.12 25.61 2.96
N TYR A 322 -22.90 25.05 4.16
CA TYR A 322 -22.17 25.72 5.23
C TYR A 322 -20.73 26.04 4.84
N PHE A 323 -20.06 25.13 4.14
CA PHE A 323 -18.73 25.39 3.60
C PHE A 323 -18.70 26.55 2.62
N ALA A 324 -19.65 26.59 1.67
CA ALA A 324 -19.74 27.69 0.72
C ALA A 324 -20.02 29.04 1.40
N LEU A 325 -20.89 29.06 2.43
CA LEU A 325 -21.12 30.27 3.25
C LEU A 325 -19.84 30.71 3.96
N ALA A 326 -19.09 29.76 4.53
CA ALA A 326 -17.84 30.03 5.23
C ALA A 326 -16.75 30.62 4.30
N GLU A 327 -16.61 30.10 3.08
CA GLU A 327 -15.67 30.67 2.10
C GLU A 327 -16.08 32.10 1.71
N MET A 328 -17.37 32.36 1.54
CA MET A 328 -17.86 33.73 1.29
C MET A 328 -17.59 34.65 2.49
N ASP A 329 -17.79 34.18 3.72
CA ASP A 329 -17.52 34.95 4.95
C ASP A 329 -16.02 35.27 5.08
N MET A 330 -15.14 34.34 4.73
CA MET A 330 -13.69 34.57 4.67
C MET A 330 -13.33 35.69 3.68
N ILE A 331 -13.96 35.70 2.50
CA ILE A 331 -13.73 36.72 1.48
C ILE A 331 -14.22 38.10 1.94
N ASP A 332 -15.37 38.16 2.61
CA ASP A 332 -15.93 39.39 3.16
C ASP A 332 -15.18 39.88 4.42
N GLY A 333 -14.21 39.09 4.93
CA GLY A 333 -13.43 39.41 6.13
C GLY A 333 -14.13 39.09 7.46
N ASP A 334 -15.31 38.46 7.42
CA ASP A 334 -16.04 38.02 8.62
C ASP A 334 -15.54 36.64 9.09
N LYS A 335 -14.33 36.64 9.69
CA LYS A 335 -13.67 35.43 10.15
C LYS A 335 -14.47 34.66 11.21
N ASN A 336 -15.25 35.36 12.05
CA ASN A 336 -16.01 34.73 13.13
C ASN A 336 -17.14 33.87 12.55
N SER A 337 -17.96 34.44 11.67
CA SER A 337 -19.03 33.71 10.98
C SER A 337 -18.45 32.58 10.12
N ALA A 338 -17.29 32.81 9.47
CA ALA A 338 -16.62 31.79 8.69
C ALA A 338 -16.22 30.56 9.53
N ILE A 339 -15.56 30.77 10.67
CA ILE A 339 -15.16 29.69 11.58
C ILE A 339 -16.38 28.91 12.09
N GLU A 340 -17.46 29.61 12.46
CA GLU A 340 -18.71 28.96 12.87
C GLU A 340 -19.29 28.10 11.74
N ASN A 341 -19.35 28.64 10.52
CA ASN A 341 -19.86 27.92 9.36
C ASN A 341 -18.96 26.73 8.95
N TYR A 342 -17.63 26.82 9.07
CA TYR A 342 -16.77 25.66 8.87
C TYR A 342 -17.04 24.57 9.92
N TRP A 343 -17.21 24.93 11.20
CA TRP A 343 -17.60 23.96 12.23
C TRP A 343 -18.95 23.32 11.93
N ASN A 344 -19.96 24.11 11.55
CA ASN A 344 -21.27 23.59 11.14
C ASN A 344 -21.13 22.64 9.93
N SER A 345 -20.27 22.96 8.98
CA SER A 345 -19.94 22.07 7.86
C SER A 345 -19.39 20.72 8.34
N THR A 346 -18.44 20.71 9.28
CA THR A 346 -17.91 19.45 9.83
C THR A 346 -18.94 18.62 10.61
N LYS A 347 -19.86 19.29 11.32
CA LYS A 347 -20.91 18.65 12.14
C LYS A 347 -21.99 18.00 11.27
N GLU A 348 -22.45 18.71 10.24
CA GLU A 348 -23.46 18.20 9.31
C GLU A 348 -22.89 17.16 8.33
N SER A 349 -21.56 17.10 8.18
CA SER A 349 -20.91 16.11 7.31
C SER A 349 -20.85 14.72 7.98
N VAL A 350 -21.83 13.89 7.62
CA VAL A 350 -21.98 12.51 8.14
C VAL A 350 -21.34 11.46 7.21
N ALA A 351 -21.42 11.65 5.89
CA ALA A 351 -20.98 10.65 4.90
C ALA A 351 -19.97 11.19 3.86
N ASN A 352 -19.70 12.49 3.87
CA ASN A 352 -18.84 13.16 2.91
C ASN A 352 -17.47 13.42 3.55
N ASP A 353 -16.69 12.34 3.68
CA ASP A 353 -15.36 12.36 4.30
C ASP A 353 -14.48 13.47 3.69
N ASN A 354 -14.55 13.67 2.38
CA ASN A 354 -13.78 14.70 1.68
C ASN A 354 -14.17 16.13 2.12
N GLN A 355 -15.47 16.46 2.12
CA GLN A 355 -15.91 17.79 2.58
C GLN A 355 -15.54 18.01 4.04
N LYS A 356 -15.69 16.99 4.88
CA LYS A 356 -15.32 17.05 6.29
C LYS A 356 -13.83 17.33 6.48
N ALA A 357 -12.97 16.64 5.72
CA ALA A 357 -11.52 16.86 5.74
C ALA A 357 -11.19 18.30 5.32
N VAL A 358 -11.75 18.77 4.20
CA VAL A 358 -11.50 20.13 3.69
C VAL A 358 -11.96 21.21 4.68
N SER A 359 -13.13 21.04 5.31
CA SER A 359 -13.61 21.98 6.34
C SER A 359 -12.69 22.01 7.57
N PHE A 360 -12.15 20.86 7.99
CA PHE A 360 -11.15 20.80 9.06
C PHE A 360 -9.82 21.45 8.67
N ILE A 361 -9.35 21.29 7.42
CA ILE A 361 -8.15 21.97 6.92
C ILE A 361 -8.35 23.48 7.01
N LYS A 362 -9.50 24.01 6.57
CA LYS A 362 -9.79 25.44 6.63
C LYS A 362 -9.83 25.97 8.06
N LEU A 363 -10.41 25.22 9.00
CA LEU A 363 -10.33 25.55 10.44
C LEU A 363 -8.88 25.56 10.94
N ALA A 364 -8.12 24.53 10.58
CA ALA A 364 -6.74 24.38 11.00
C ALA A 364 -5.84 25.50 10.47
N ASP A 365 -5.95 25.84 9.18
CA ASP A 365 -5.24 26.95 8.55
C ASP A 365 -5.56 28.28 9.24
N ASN A 366 -6.84 28.51 9.59
CA ASN A 366 -7.26 29.72 10.29
C ASN A 366 -6.69 29.81 11.71
N TYR A 367 -6.72 28.71 12.48
CA TYR A 367 -6.13 28.67 13.81
C TYR A 367 -4.61 28.74 13.77
N PHE A 368 -3.97 28.16 12.75
CA PHE A 368 -2.53 28.24 12.54
C PHE A 368 -2.11 29.69 12.26
N ALA A 369 -2.85 30.40 11.40
CA ALA A 369 -2.62 31.81 11.12
C ALA A 369 -2.79 32.70 12.36
N ASP A 370 -3.69 32.34 13.29
CA ASP A 370 -3.87 33.02 14.58
C ASP A 370 -2.84 32.59 15.64
N LEU A 371 -1.83 31.78 15.27
CA LEU A 371 -0.82 31.20 16.17
C LEU A 371 -1.44 30.32 17.28
N ASN A 372 -2.68 29.86 17.10
CA ASN A 372 -3.35 28.94 18.00
C ASN A 372 -3.02 27.49 17.61
N TYR A 373 -1.77 27.12 17.85
CA TYR A 373 -1.21 25.84 17.40
C TYR A 373 -1.92 24.61 17.98
N LYS A 374 -2.43 24.68 19.21
CA LYS A 374 -3.19 23.58 19.85
C LYS A 374 -4.49 23.30 19.11
N LYS A 375 -5.29 24.33 18.79
CA LYS A 375 -6.52 24.14 17.99
C LYS A 375 -6.22 23.78 16.54
N ALA A 376 -5.16 24.35 15.97
CA ALA A 376 -4.71 24.01 14.61
C ALA A 376 -4.33 22.53 14.50
N GLN A 377 -3.56 22.01 15.46
CA GLN A 377 -3.16 20.61 15.54
C GLN A 377 -4.38 19.68 15.57
N ILE A 378 -5.33 19.94 16.47
CA ILE A 378 -6.56 19.13 16.58
C ILE A 378 -7.34 19.10 15.26
N CYS A 379 -7.45 20.24 14.58
CA CYS A 379 -8.18 20.32 13.32
C CYS A 379 -7.42 19.61 12.18
N TYR A 380 -6.09 19.77 12.08
CA TYR A 380 -5.32 19.05 11.07
C TYR A 380 -5.32 17.53 11.32
N ASP A 381 -5.15 17.09 12.56
CA ASP A 381 -5.26 15.66 12.94
C ASP A 381 -6.63 15.10 12.54
N SER A 382 -7.70 15.82 12.88
CA SER A 382 -9.06 15.44 12.51
C SER A 382 -9.24 15.37 11.00
N SER A 383 -8.63 16.27 10.23
CA SER A 383 -8.64 16.20 8.77
C SER A 383 -7.94 14.95 8.25
N MET A 384 -6.76 14.61 8.78
CA MET A 384 -5.94 13.49 8.31
C MET A 384 -6.64 12.13 8.45
N VAL A 385 -7.61 12.01 9.36
CA VAL A 385 -8.45 10.81 9.50
C VAL A 385 -9.34 10.58 8.26
N TYR A 386 -9.74 11.64 7.57
CA TYR A 386 -10.70 11.59 6.46
C TYR A 386 -10.08 11.90 5.09
N LEU A 387 -8.86 12.44 5.06
CA LEU A 387 -8.19 12.90 3.85
C LEU A 387 -7.62 11.74 3.01
N ASP A 388 -7.90 11.74 1.70
CA ASP A 388 -7.32 10.78 0.76
C ASP A 388 -5.83 11.08 0.50
N GLN A 389 -4.99 10.05 0.36
CA GLN A 389 -3.55 10.21 0.11
C GLN A 389 -3.26 10.91 -1.24
N ASN A 390 -4.19 10.84 -2.20
CA ASN A 390 -4.10 11.52 -3.48
C ASN A 390 -4.52 13.00 -3.42
N TYR A 391 -4.91 13.51 -2.24
CA TYR A 391 -5.30 14.90 -2.09
C TYR A 391 -4.12 15.85 -2.41
N PRO A 392 -4.35 16.92 -3.19
CA PRO A 392 -3.30 17.91 -3.47
C PRO A 392 -2.71 18.48 -2.17
N ASN A 393 -1.39 18.50 -2.04
CA ASN A 393 -0.67 18.96 -0.83
C ASN A 393 -0.79 18.05 0.42
N TYR A 394 -1.26 16.80 0.29
CA TYR A 394 -1.31 15.85 1.42
C TYR A 394 0.02 15.78 2.20
N GLN A 395 1.15 15.70 1.50
CA GLN A 395 2.48 15.63 2.13
C GLN A 395 2.79 16.87 2.99
N ASN A 396 2.44 18.06 2.51
CA ASN A 396 2.67 19.31 3.25
C ASN A 396 1.79 19.38 4.50
N ILE A 397 0.53 18.95 4.40
CA ILE A 397 -0.40 18.88 5.54
C ILE A 397 0.11 17.86 6.56
N SER A 398 0.54 16.68 6.12
CA SER A 398 1.09 15.63 6.98
C SER A 398 2.37 16.08 7.70
N LEU A 399 3.26 16.80 7.02
CA LEU A 399 4.46 17.35 7.64
C LEU A 399 4.10 18.39 8.72
N ARG A 400 3.15 19.28 8.40
CA ARG A 400 2.65 20.28 9.35
C ARG A 400 2.02 19.65 10.58
N VAL A 401 1.23 18.58 10.41
CA VAL A 401 0.69 17.77 11.50
C VAL A 401 1.80 17.23 12.39
N GLY A 402 2.84 16.63 11.82
CA GLY A 402 3.98 16.12 12.59
C GLY A 402 4.68 17.21 13.41
N ASN A 403 4.92 18.37 12.80
CA ASN A 403 5.55 19.52 13.46
C ASN A 403 4.68 20.06 14.61
N LEU A 404 3.38 20.25 14.37
CA LEU A 404 2.43 20.72 15.37
C LEU A 404 2.23 19.73 16.50
N THR A 405 2.19 18.43 16.20
CA THR A 405 2.07 17.38 17.21
C THR A 405 3.29 17.37 18.13
N ASN A 406 4.49 17.48 17.57
CA ASN A 406 5.71 17.60 18.36
C ASN A 406 5.66 18.84 19.28
N LEU A 407 5.27 20.01 18.74
CA LEU A 407 5.11 21.20 19.57
C LEU A 407 4.08 20.99 20.70
N VAL A 408 2.88 20.56 20.36
CA VAL A 408 1.76 20.43 21.31
C VAL A 408 2.07 19.39 22.38
N ASN A 409 2.79 18.31 22.05
CA ASN A 409 3.25 17.34 23.05
C ASN A 409 4.18 17.99 24.07
N ASN A 410 5.18 18.75 23.64
CA ASN A 410 6.09 19.46 24.53
C ASN A 410 5.35 20.51 25.39
N LEU A 411 4.44 21.28 24.79
CA LEU A 411 3.61 22.24 25.54
C LEU A 411 2.72 21.54 26.58
N ASN A 412 2.15 20.38 26.25
CA ASN A 412 1.34 19.61 27.18
C ASN A 412 2.19 19.02 28.32
N ILE A 413 3.46 18.63 28.06
CA ILE A 413 4.39 18.20 29.12
C ILE A 413 4.63 19.36 30.09
N ILE A 414 4.93 20.56 29.59
CA ILE A 414 5.14 21.76 30.41
C ILE A 414 3.88 22.07 31.23
N GLU A 415 2.71 22.15 30.59
CA GLU A 415 1.42 22.44 31.24
C GLU A 415 1.07 21.40 32.32
N ARG A 416 1.32 20.12 32.03
CA ARG A 416 1.08 19.00 32.95
C ARG A 416 2.01 19.07 34.15
N GLU A 417 3.31 19.16 33.93
CA GLU A 417 4.30 19.18 35.02
C GLU A 417 4.15 20.44 35.88
N ASP A 418 3.88 21.61 35.30
CA ASP A 418 3.57 22.82 36.06
C ASP A 418 2.33 22.64 36.94
N SER A 419 1.30 21.98 36.41
CA SER A 419 0.09 21.67 37.17
C SER A 419 0.38 20.70 38.31
N LEU A 420 1.18 19.66 38.07
CA LEU A 420 1.55 18.66 39.08
C LEU A 420 2.44 19.27 40.17
N GLN A 421 3.44 20.07 39.82
CA GLN A 421 4.28 20.79 40.77
C GLN A 421 3.47 21.77 41.61
N ARG A 422 2.54 22.51 40.99
CA ARG A 422 1.63 23.42 41.72
C ARG A 422 0.80 22.67 42.75
N VAL A 423 0.25 21.50 42.40
CA VAL A 423 -0.56 20.67 43.30
C VAL A 423 0.31 20.03 44.40
N ALA A 424 1.54 19.62 44.06
CA ALA A 424 2.52 19.11 45.02
C ALA A 424 2.94 20.18 46.06
N GLY A 425 3.02 21.44 45.64
CA GLY A 425 3.32 22.58 46.53
C GLY A 425 2.16 23.01 47.44
N MET A 426 0.93 22.52 47.21
CA MET A 426 -0.21 22.79 48.09
C MET A 426 -0.06 22.07 49.43
N SER A 427 -0.60 22.66 50.50
CA SER A 427 -0.76 21.95 51.77
C SER A 427 -1.70 20.74 51.59
N GLU A 428 -1.56 19.72 52.45
CA GLU A 428 -2.38 18.51 52.36
C GLU A 428 -3.90 18.82 52.39
N LYS A 429 -4.30 19.83 53.18
CA LYS A 429 -5.71 20.27 53.27
C LYS A 429 -6.21 20.91 51.97
N GLU A 430 -5.41 21.76 51.34
CA GLU A 430 -5.76 22.43 50.08
C GLU A 430 -5.79 21.44 48.92
N ARG A 431 -4.83 20.52 48.90
CA ARG A 431 -4.77 19.43 47.91
C ARG A 431 -5.99 18.53 48.00
N ASP A 432 -6.38 18.15 49.22
CA ASP A 432 -7.57 17.34 49.46
C ASP A 432 -8.86 18.04 49.03
N PHE A 433 -8.94 19.35 49.24
CA PHE A 433 -10.08 20.16 48.78
C PHE A 433 -10.17 20.19 47.26
N LEU A 434 -9.04 20.40 46.55
CA LEU A 434 -8.99 20.36 45.09
C LEU A 434 -9.39 18.98 44.55
N ILE A 435 -8.83 17.90 45.12
CA ILE A 435 -9.12 16.52 44.68
C ILE A 435 -10.61 16.19 44.88
N ARG A 436 -11.21 16.61 45.99
CA ARG A 436 -12.66 16.46 46.20
C ARG A 436 -13.46 17.19 45.12
N GLY A 437 -13.12 18.45 44.81
CA GLY A 437 -13.78 19.18 43.73
C GLY A 437 -13.66 18.50 42.36
N LEU A 438 -12.52 17.88 42.05
CA LEU A 438 -12.33 17.11 40.82
C LEU A 438 -13.18 15.83 40.80
N ILE A 439 -13.31 15.15 41.93
CA ILE A 439 -14.20 13.99 42.10
C ILE A 439 -15.66 14.41 41.93
N ASP A 440 -16.06 15.53 42.53
CA ASP A 440 -17.43 16.06 42.42
C ASP A 440 -17.77 16.40 40.95
N ILE A 441 -16.83 17.01 40.20
CA ILE A 441 -17.01 17.26 38.75
C ILE A 441 -17.16 15.95 37.97
N GLU A 442 -16.38 14.91 38.28
CA GLU A 442 -16.49 13.61 37.59
C GLU A 442 -17.83 12.93 37.91
N LEU A 443 -18.30 13.03 39.15
CA LEU A 443 -19.62 12.55 39.57
C LEU A 443 -20.73 13.34 38.86
N GLU A 444 -20.63 14.67 38.77
CA GLU A 444 -21.58 15.52 38.03
C GLU A 444 -21.60 15.18 36.53
N LYS A 445 -20.45 14.93 35.91
CA LYS A 445 -20.38 14.48 34.50
C LYS A 445 -21.05 13.13 34.29
N GLU A 446 -20.84 12.20 35.21
CA GLU A 446 -21.49 10.89 35.16
C GLU A 446 -23.00 11.02 35.38
N GLU A 447 -23.42 11.86 36.33
CA GLU A 447 -24.83 12.16 36.56
C GLU A 447 -25.49 12.87 35.37
N ALA A 448 -24.80 13.82 34.72
CA ALA A 448 -25.27 14.48 33.51
C ALA A 448 -25.35 13.50 32.33
N LYS A 449 -24.37 12.60 32.15
CA LYS A 449 -24.45 11.51 31.18
C LYS A 449 -25.62 10.58 31.48
N ARG A 450 -25.80 10.21 32.75
CA ARG A 450 -26.92 9.38 33.20
C ARG A 450 -28.26 10.09 33.01
N LEU A 451 -28.32 11.40 33.24
CA LEU A 451 -29.50 12.23 33.05
C LEU A 451 -29.83 12.34 31.56
N ALA A 452 -28.87 12.63 30.69
CA ALA A 452 -29.03 12.63 29.24
C ALA A 452 -29.41 11.24 28.68
N GLU A 453 -28.83 10.15 29.23
CA GLU A 453 -29.26 8.79 28.94
C GLU A 453 -30.67 8.50 29.47
N SER A 454 -31.04 9.08 30.61
CA SER A 454 -32.37 8.94 31.22
C SER A 454 -33.43 9.76 30.50
N GLU A 455 -33.10 10.93 29.95
CA GLU A 455 -33.95 11.74 29.06
C GLU A 455 -34.13 11.01 27.73
N ASN A 456 -33.04 10.46 27.16
CA ASN A 456 -33.11 9.56 26.02
C ASN A 456 -33.90 8.27 26.31
N ARG A 457 -33.98 7.84 27.58
CA ARG A 457 -34.85 6.73 28.03
C ARG A 457 -36.27 7.21 28.35
N ALA A 458 -36.49 8.43 28.82
CA ALA A 458 -37.79 9.01 29.11
C ALA A 458 -38.53 9.31 27.80
N ASP A 459 -37.82 9.78 26.77
CA ASP A 459 -38.31 9.82 25.39
C ASP A 459 -38.66 8.41 24.89
N LYS A 460 -37.83 7.39 25.14
CA LYS A 460 -38.19 5.97 24.87
C LYS A 460 -39.38 5.48 25.71
N THR A 461 -39.61 6.01 26.91
CA THR A 461 -40.67 5.60 27.84
C THR A 461 -42.01 6.27 27.48
N PHE A 462 -41.97 7.52 27.03
CA PHE A 462 -43.10 8.25 26.45
C PHE A 462 -43.61 7.57 25.16
N PHE A 463 -42.69 7.05 24.33
CA PHE A 463 -43.05 6.25 23.14
C PHE A 463 -43.46 4.79 23.45
N THR A 464 -43.09 4.21 24.60
CA THR A 464 -43.59 2.88 25.03
C THR A 464 -44.90 2.95 25.80
N GLN A 465 -45.21 4.06 26.48
CA GLN A 465 -46.51 4.27 27.12
C GLN A 465 -47.63 4.51 26.10
N ASN A 466 -47.31 5.08 24.92
CA ASN A 466 -48.23 5.16 23.79
C ASN A 466 -48.44 3.80 23.06
N ASN A 467 -47.71 2.76 23.49
CA ASN A 467 -47.87 1.36 23.03
C ASN A 467 -48.82 0.54 23.93
N MET A 468 -49.43 1.15 24.96
CA MET A 468 -50.44 0.52 25.84
C MET A 468 -51.91 0.81 25.45
N VAL A 469 -52.18 1.26 24.23
CA VAL A 469 -53.55 1.37 23.67
C VAL A 469 -53.86 0.27 22.64
N GLY A 470 -52.92 -0.64 22.37
CA GLY A 470 -53.06 -1.67 21.33
C GLY A 470 -53.51 -3.06 21.79
N ASN A 471 -53.79 -3.28 23.09
CA ASN A 471 -54.12 -4.62 23.60
C ASN A 471 -55.62 -4.79 23.89
N PHE A 472 -56.44 -4.75 22.83
CA PHE A 472 -57.78 -5.33 22.87
C PHE A 472 -57.80 -6.67 22.15
N ASN A 473 -57.98 -7.68 22.99
CA ASN A 473 -58.13 -9.09 22.72
C ASN A 473 -59.45 -9.34 21.95
N SER A 474 -59.43 -10.14 20.87
CA SER A 474 -60.61 -10.92 20.47
C SER A 474 -60.25 -12.07 19.53
N ASN A 475 -60.51 -13.27 20.03
CA ASN A 475 -60.75 -14.47 19.24
C ASN A 475 -61.79 -14.20 18.14
N ASN A 476 -61.41 -14.31 16.86
CA ASN A 476 -62.24 -15.04 15.91
C ASN A 476 -61.50 -15.40 14.62
N SER A 477 -61.77 -16.61 14.17
CA SER A 477 -61.37 -17.19 12.89
C SER A 477 -61.86 -16.37 11.70
N SER A 478 -61.00 -16.13 10.72
CA SER A 478 -61.19 -16.47 9.29
C SER A 478 -60.26 -15.65 8.39
N GLN A 479 -59.86 -16.27 7.28
CA GLN A 479 -58.85 -15.78 6.34
C GLN A 479 -59.24 -14.46 5.66
N THR A 480 -58.28 -13.56 5.47
CA THR A 480 -57.64 -13.22 4.17
C THR A 480 -57.21 -11.75 4.12
N GLN A 481 -55.91 -11.49 4.25
CA GLN A 481 -55.07 -10.63 3.38
C GLN A 481 -53.81 -10.21 4.15
N GLY A 482 -52.69 -10.81 3.77
CA GLY A 482 -51.38 -10.49 4.32
C GLY A 482 -50.98 -9.08 3.91
N ASN A 483 -51.04 -8.14 4.85
CA ASN A 483 -50.34 -6.88 4.70
C ASN A 483 -48.83 -7.17 4.77
N TRP A 484 -48.19 -7.04 3.61
CA TRP A 484 -46.74 -7.09 3.45
C TRP A 484 -46.05 -6.21 4.49
N TYR A 485 -44.93 -6.68 5.06
CA TYR A 485 -44.21 -6.08 6.19
C TYR A 485 -44.06 -4.55 6.13
N PHE A 486 -43.93 -3.97 4.92
CA PHE A 486 -43.73 -2.54 4.72
C PHE A 486 -45.00 -1.68 4.66
N TYR A 487 -46.19 -2.30 4.63
CA TYR A 487 -47.48 -1.57 4.70
C TYR A 487 -48.01 -1.41 6.11
N ASN A 488 -47.29 -1.93 7.11
CA ASN A 488 -47.55 -1.70 8.52
C ASN A 488 -46.52 -0.68 9.05
N PRO A 489 -46.89 0.59 9.23
CA PRO A 489 -45.97 1.65 9.66
C PRO A 489 -45.28 1.32 10.99
N THR A 490 -45.95 0.55 11.86
CA THR A 490 -45.45 0.12 13.17
C THR A 490 -44.34 -0.91 13.03
N THR A 491 -44.47 -1.90 12.14
CA THR A 491 -43.44 -2.92 11.90
C THR A 491 -42.25 -2.34 11.13
N VAL A 492 -42.48 -1.40 10.22
CA VAL A 492 -41.42 -0.62 9.56
C VAL A 492 -40.65 0.24 10.56
N GLY A 493 -41.35 0.88 11.49
CA GLY A 493 -40.74 1.65 12.58
C GLY A 493 -39.83 0.79 13.47
N LEU A 494 -40.30 -0.40 13.85
CA LEU A 494 -39.52 -1.38 14.62
C LEU A 494 -38.29 -1.87 13.84
N GLY A 495 -38.46 -2.23 12.56
CA GLY A 495 -37.35 -2.65 11.69
C GLY A 495 -36.30 -1.56 11.46
N LYS A 496 -36.73 -0.31 11.32
CA LYS A 496 -35.82 0.85 11.19
C LYS A 496 -35.02 1.07 12.46
N SER A 497 -35.66 0.93 13.63
CA SER A 497 -35.00 1.04 14.93
C SER A 497 -33.99 -0.08 15.16
N GLU A 498 -34.35 -1.34 14.82
CA GLU A 498 -33.41 -2.47 14.86
C GLU A 498 -32.24 -2.32 13.88
N PHE A 499 -32.50 -1.81 12.67
CA PHE A 499 -31.46 -1.56 11.67
C PHE A 499 -30.47 -0.50 12.14
N LEU A 500 -30.96 0.62 12.69
CA LEU A 500 -30.12 1.66 13.28
C LEU A 500 -29.35 1.14 14.51
N ARG A 501 -29.95 0.28 15.33
CA ARG A 501 -29.29 -0.34 16.49
C ARG A 501 -28.16 -1.27 16.07
N LYS A 502 -28.37 -2.10 15.03
CA LYS A 502 -27.41 -3.12 14.61
C LYS A 502 -26.33 -2.58 13.67
N TRP A 503 -26.65 -1.54 12.90
CA TRP A 503 -25.78 -1.07 11.82
C TRP A 503 -25.49 0.43 11.83
N GLY A 504 -26.20 1.24 12.63
CA GLY A 504 -26.08 2.71 12.63
C GLY A 504 -26.78 3.39 11.45
N ARG A 505 -26.59 4.71 11.28
CA ARG A 505 -27.12 5.49 10.15
C ARG A 505 -26.33 5.22 8.87
N ARG A 506 -26.52 4.04 8.26
CA ARG A 506 -25.87 3.66 7.00
C ARG A 506 -26.65 4.20 5.80
N LYS A 507 -25.93 4.74 4.81
CA LYS A 507 -26.51 5.10 3.51
C LYS A 507 -26.79 3.84 2.68
N LEU A 508 -27.79 3.90 1.81
CA LEU A 508 -28.05 2.88 0.80
C LEU A 508 -26.95 2.97 -0.27
N SER A 509 -26.02 2.00 -0.29
CA SER A 509 -24.98 1.87 -1.32
C SER A 509 -24.59 0.39 -1.48
N ASP A 510 -23.95 0.04 -2.59
CA ASP A 510 -23.45 -1.32 -2.79
C ASP A 510 -22.39 -1.68 -1.74
N ASN A 511 -22.39 -2.94 -1.31
CA ASN A 511 -21.51 -3.49 -0.27
C ASN A 511 -21.58 -2.81 1.11
N TRP A 512 -22.68 -2.10 1.45
CA TRP A 512 -22.85 -1.36 2.72
C TRP A 512 -22.59 -2.18 4.00
N ARG A 513 -22.71 -3.53 3.95
CA ARG A 513 -22.44 -4.43 5.08
C ARG A 513 -20.95 -4.65 5.38
N ARG A 514 -20.02 -4.28 4.48
CA ARG A 514 -18.58 -4.62 4.57
C ARG A 514 -17.68 -3.47 5.02
N LYS A 515 -18.21 -2.25 5.23
CA LYS A 515 -17.41 -1.05 5.56
C LYS A 515 -17.36 -0.81 7.08
N ASN A 516 -16.33 -1.32 7.74
CA ASN A 516 -16.02 -1.00 9.14
C ASN A 516 -15.42 0.42 9.24
N LYS A 517 -16.17 1.36 9.82
CA LYS A 517 -15.67 2.63 10.35
C LYS A 517 -16.43 2.92 11.65
N SER A 518 -15.74 2.83 12.78
CA SER A 518 -16.20 3.35 14.08
C SER A 518 -16.07 4.88 14.03
N ILE A 519 -17.19 5.58 14.09
CA ILE A 519 -17.22 7.05 14.12
C ILE A 519 -17.12 7.48 15.59
N ALA A 520 -16.08 8.24 15.94
CA ALA A 520 -16.07 9.05 17.15
C ALA A 520 -17.00 10.26 16.93
N THR A 521 -18.01 10.41 17.79
CA THR A 521 -18.92 11.55 17.82
C THR A 521 -18.27 12.76 18.46
N ALA A 522 -18.62 13.96 17.97
CA ALA A 522 -18.03 15.25 18.35
C ALA A 522 -18.26 15.68 19.81
N ASP A 523 -19.13 15.02 20.57
CA ASP A 523 -19.33 15.32 22.00
C ASP A 523 -18.20 14.80 22.92
N ASN A 524 -17.24 14.04 22.39
CA ASN A 524 -16.09 13.52 23.15
C ASN A 524 -14.77 14.29 22.89
N LEU A 525 -14.83 15.51 22.33
CA LEU A 525 -13.61 16.28 22.00
C LEU A 525 -12.87 16.86 23.21
N ASP A 526 -13.41 16.73 24.43
CA ASP A 526 -12.71 17.07 25.67
C ASP A 526 -11.84 15.94 26.24
N GLU A 527 -11.85 14.74 25.64
CA GLU A 527 -10.94 13.65 26.00
C GLU A 527 -10.39 12.95 24.75
N ALA A 528 -9.35 13.52 24.15
CA ALA A 528 -8.51 12.79 23.21
C ALA A 528 -7.60 11.81 24.00
N PRO A 529 -7.59 10.50 23.69
CA PRO A 529 -6.52 9.63 24.13
C PRO A 529 -5.26 9.94 23.31
N LEU A 530 -4.21 10.38 23.99
CA LEU A 530 -2.87 10.55 23.44
C LEU A 530 -2.40 9.23 22.80
N ASN A 531 -1.95 9.30 21.56
CA ASN A 531 -1.16 8.23 20.94
C ASN A 531 0.20 8.18 21.65
N ASP A 532 0.36 7.21 22.54
CA ASP A 532 1.62 6.90 23.21
C ASP A 532 2.50 6.07 22.26
N SER A 533 3.55 6.71 21.73
CA SER A 533 4.57 6.03 20.94
C SER A 533 5.68 5.59 21.87
N GLY A 534 5.78 4.28 22.06
CA GLY A 534 6.94 3.51 22.50
C GLY A 534 7.99 4.21 23.36
N ASP A 535 7.81 4.16 24.67
CA ASP A 535 8.91 3.85 25.58
C ASP A 535 8.38 3.21 26.88
N THR A 536 9.20 2.36 27.49
CA THR A 536 8.84 1.53 28.64
C THR A 536 8.43 2.38 29.84
N LYS A 537 7.12 2.63 30.02
CA LYS A 537 6.54 3.16 31.26
C LYS A 537 5.51 2.19 31.82
N VAL A 538 5.72 1.88 33.09
CA VAL A 538 4.86 1.10 33.99
C VAL A 538 3.38 1.32 33.66
N ILE A 539 2.65 0.25 33.34
CA ILE A 539 1.18 0.24 33.35
C ILE A 539 0.77 0.41 34.82
N VAL A 540 0.63 1.66 35.25
CA VAL A 540 -0.12 1.96 36.48
C VAL A 540 -1.59 1.86 36.10
N ASP A 541 -2.28 0.91 36.72
CA ASP A 541 -3.72 0.77 36.69
C ASP A 541 -4.37 2.16 36.81
N LYS A 542 -5.13 2.59 35.79
CA LYS A 542 -5.93 3.82 35.88
C LYS A 542 -7.03 3.54 36.89
N GLY A 543 -6.73 3.76 38.17
CA GLY A 543 -7.68 3.62 39.26
C GLY A 543 -8.96 4.42 39.02
N ASP A 544 -10.00 4.13 39.81
CA ASP A 544 -11.26 4.85 39.74
C ASP A 544 -11.05 6.36 39.96
N ARG A 545 -11.44 7.19 38.97
CA ARG A 545 -11.38 8.67 39.04
C ARG A 545 -12.22 9.24 40.18
N LYS A 546 -13.09 8.44 40.80
CA LYS A 546 -13.87 8.82 41.98
C LYS A 546 -13.08 8.66 43.28
N ASN A 547 -11.87 8.11 43.21
CA ASN A 547 -11.03 7.85 44.37
C ASN A 547 -9.88 8.84 44.47
N LYS A 548 -9.63 9.36 45.67
CA LYS A 548 -8.51 10.26 45.99
C LYS A 548 -7.16 9.67 45.53
N SER A 549 -6.96 8.36 45.66
CA SER A 549 -5.71 7.71 45.29
C SER A 549 -5.35 7.90 43.81
N TYR A 550 -6.33 8.02 42.92
CA TYR A 550 -6.11 8.27 41.48
C TYR A 550 -5.34 9.57 41.24
N TYR A 551 -5.71 10.64 41.95
CA TYR A 551 -5.12 11.97 41.77
C TYR A 551 -3.79 12.16 42.50
N LEU A 552 -3.41 11.22 43.38
CA LEU A 552 -2.14 11.27 44.10
C LEU A 552 -1.00 10.56 43.36
N VAL A 553 -1.32 9.67 42.42
CA VAL A 553 -0.34 8.95 41.61
C VAL A 553 0.40 9.93 40.70
N GLY A 554 1.73 9.90 40.75
CA GLY A 554 2.59 10.71 39.89
C GLY A 554 2.77 12.17 40.31
N LEU A 555 2.24 12.58 41.47
CA LEU A 555 2.55 13.90 42.02
C LEU A 555 4.01 13.94 42.52
N PRO A 556 4.80 14.97 42.18
CA PRO A 556 6.18 15.08 42.61
C PRO A 556 6.25 15.60 44.06
N LEU A 557 6.03 14.70 45.03
CA LEU A 557 5.97 15.06 46.46
C LEU A 557 7.32 15.01 47.18
N THR A 558 8.38 14.57 46.50
CA THR A 558 9.74 14.50 47.04
C THR A 558 10.67 15.33 46.16
N ASP A 559 11.79 15.79 46.73
CA ASP A 559 12.78 16.60 46.01
C ASP A 559 13.29 15.88 44.75
N GLU A 560 13.54 14.56 44.83
CA GLU A 560 13.95 13.75 43.68
C GLU A 560 12.89 13.71 42.55
N LEU A 561 11.60 13.62 42.90
CA LEU A 561 10.53 13.66 41.90
C LEU A 561 10.31 15.07 41.33
N ILE A 562 10.55 16.12 42.13
CA ILE A 562 10.56 17.50 41.66
C ILE A 562 11.72 17.72 40.68
N ASP A 563 12.90 17.21 40.97
CA ASP A 563 14.07 17.30 40.09
C ASP A 563 13.82 16.59 38.75
N LYS A 564 13.20 15.41 38.79
CA LYS A 564 12.77 14.72 37.57
C LYS A 564 11.73 15.52 36.78
N SER A 565 10.72 16.07 37.46
CA SER A 565 9.72 16.94 36.84
C SER A 565 10.37 18.19 36.21
N ASN A 566 11.38 18.77 36.86
CA ASN A 566 12.17 19.88 36.32
C ASN A 566 12.99 19.48 35.09
N GLN A 567 13.56 18.27 35.06
CA GLN A 567 14.24 17.73 33.87
C GLN A 567 13.28 17.63 32.68
N ASP A 568 12.09 17.04 32.89
CA ASP A 568 11.05 16.92 31.86
C ASP A 568 10.63 18.31 31.32
N ILE A 569 10.48 19.31 32.20
CA ILE A 569 10.17 20.69 31.79
C ILE A 569 11.34 21.32 31.01
N MET A 570 12.59 21.14 31.44
CA MET A 570 13.77 21.71 30.76
C MET A 570 13.89 21.19 29.33
N GLU A 571 13.76 19.87 29.14
CA GLU A 571 13.79 19.23 27.84
C GLU A 571 12.62 19.72 26.96
N ALA A 572 11.40 19.72 27.50
CA ALA A 572 10.21 20.15 26.77
C ALA A 572 10.27 21.64 26.36
N LEU A 573 10.81 22.53 27.19
CA LEU A 573 11.00 23.94 26.85
C LEU A 573 12.04 24.10 25.73
N HIS A 574 13.16 23.39 25.82
CA HIS A 574 14.21 23.43 24.79
C HIS A 574 13.66 22.94 23.43
N GLU A 575 12.99 21.79 23.41
CA GLU A 575 12.42 21.21 22.20
C GLU A 575 11.27 22.07 21.65
N ALA A 576 10.39 22.60 22.49
CA ALA A 576 9.33 23.50 22.05
C ALA A 576 9.90 24.77 21.38
N SER A 577 10.95 25.37 21.95
CA SER A 577 11.61 26.54 21.36
C SER A 577 12.22 26.22 20.00
N PHE A 578 12.91 25.09 19.89
CA PHE A 578 13.48 24.62 18.63
C PHE A 578 12.40 24.37 17.55
N VAL A 579 11.27 23.77 17.92
CA VAL A 579 10.15 23.56 16.99
C VAL A 579 9.55 24.90 16.56
N TYR A 580 9.39 25.85 17.48
CA TYR A 580 8.95 27.21 17.14
C TYR A 580 9.89 27.88 16.15
N SER A 581 11.22 27.81 16.34
CA SER A 581 12.17 28.49 15.46
C SER A 581 12.37 27.80 14.10
N GLU A 582 12.65 26.49 14.10
CA GLU A 582 13.11 25.77 12.91
C GLU A 582 11.97 25.21 12.06
N ARG A 583 10.83 24.86 12.69
CA ARG A 583 9.73 24.17 12.00
C ARG A 583 8.53 25.06 11.75
N LEU A 584 8.24 25.98 12.67
CA LEU A 584 7.10 26.90 12.57
C LEU A 584 7.50 28.33 12.21
N PHE A 585 8.79 28.66 12.32
CA PHE A 585 9.35 29.99 12.06
C PHE A 585 8.75 31.11 12.91
N ASP A 586 8.21 30.78 14.08
CA ASP A 586 7.68 31.72 15.08
C ASP A 586 8.78 32.13 16.05
N LYS A 587 9.62 33.07 15.60
CA LYS A 587 10.82 33.51 16.33
C LYS A 587 10.48 34.16 17.67
N ALA A 588 9.39 34.92 17.73
CA ALA A 588 8.96 35.58 18.95
C ALA A 588 8.60 34.56 20.03
N LYS A 589 7.82 33.52 19.69
CA LYS A 589 7.51 32.43 20.62
C LYS A 589 8.73 31.59 20.98
N ALA A 590 9.62 31.31 20.02
CA ALA A 590 10.85 30.58 20.30
C ALA A 590 11.71 31.30 21.35
N ILE A 591 11.91 32.62 21.19
CA ILE A 591 12.63 33.48 22.14
C ILE A 591 11.93 33.47 23.50
N GLU A 592 10.61 33.66 23.55
CA GLU A 592 9.83 33.67 24.80
C GLU A 592 10.04 32.39 25.61
N ILE A 593 9.90 31.22 24.96
CA ILE A 593 10.08 29.92 25.59
C ILE A 593 11.53 29.71 26.05
N MET A 594 12.51 30.15 25.25
CA MET A 594 13.93 30.02 25.61
C MET A 594 14.30 30.91 26.79
N GLU A 595 13.77 32.13 26.87
CA GLU A 595 13.97 33.01 28.02
C GLU A 595 13.32 32.43 29.29
N VAL A 596 12.18 31.74 29.16
CA VAL A 596 11.57 30.99 30.28
C VAL A 596 12.50 29.88 30.76
N LEU A 597 13.09 29.08 29.86
CA LEU A 597 14.07 28.04 30.21
C LEU A 597 15.26 28.63 30.97
N LEU A 598 15.90 29.67 30.43
CA LEU A 598 17.08 30.29 31.01
C LEU A 598 16.81 30.96 32.36
N LYS A 599 15.64 31.58 32.52
CA LYS A 599 15.24 32.25 33.77
C LYS A 599 14.86 31.26 34.85
N ARG A 600 14.11 30.21 34.50
CA ARG A 600 13.61 29.21 35.45
C ARG A 600 14.69 28.22 35.86
N PHE A 601 15.60 27.88 34.95
CA PHE A 601 16.68 26.93 35.16
C PHE A 601 18.04 27.54 34.75
N PRO A 602 18.63 28.42 35.57
CA PRO A 602 19.92 29.07 35.24
C PRO A 602 21.09 28.09 35.09
N GLN A 603 20.98 26.91 35.72
CA GLN A 603 21.88 25.78 35.55
C GLN A 603 21.09 24.67 34.88
N ASN A 604 21.30 24.47 33.57
CA ASN A 604 20.63 23.45 32.78
C ASN A 604 21.58 22.85 31.74
N PRO A 605 21.38 21.60 31.30
CA PRO A 605 22.26 20.93 30.35
C PRO A 605 22.25 21.55 28.94
N TYR A 606 21.25 22.39 28.63
CA TYR A 606 21.05 23.04 27.34
C TYR A 606 21.58 24.48 27.30
N LEU A 607 22.37 24.92 28.28
CA LEU A 607 22.74 26.33 28.43
C LEU A 607 23.45 26.90 27.20
N LEU A 608 24.42 26.16 26.65
CA LEU A 608 25.16 26.55 25.46
C LEU A 608 24.27 26.62 24.21
N SER A 609 23.43 25.60 23.98
CA SER A 609 22.50 25.60 22.83
C SER A 609 21.47 26.71 22.95
N ALA A 610 20.93 26.94 24.16
CA ALA A 610 20.00 28.00 24.46
C ALA A 610 20.61 29.40 24.22
N TYR A 611 21.83 29.67 24.70
CA TYR A 611 22.51 30.93 24.43
C TYR A 611 22.76 31.14 22.93
N TYR A 612 23.19 30.10 22.22
CA TYR A 612 23.44 30.21 20.78
C TYR A 612 22.16 30.45 19.99
N GLN A 613 21.07 29.75 20.31
CA GLN A 613 19.76 29.99 19.70
C GLN A 613 19.25 31.40 20.01
N CYS A 614 19.35 31.87 21.26
CA CYS A 614 19.03 33.25 21.61
C CYS A 614 19.86 34.27 20.82
N TYR A 615 21.19 34.07 20.71
CA TYR A 615 22.04 34.90 19.87
C TYR A 615 21.55 34.94 18.41
N SER A 616 21.32 33.77 17.82
CA SER A 616 20.89 33.65 16.43
C SER A 616 19.54 34.33 16.20
N LEU A 617 18.55 34.04 17.04
CA LEU A 617 17.20 34.58 16.93
C LEU A 617 17.20 36.11 17.15
N TYR A 618 17.90 36.63 18.16
CA TYR A 618 17.99 38.08 18.37
C TYR A 618 18.76 38.80 17.28
N LYS A 619 19.77 38.16 16.67
CA LYS A 619 20.47 38.69 15.51
C LYS A 619 19.55 38.79 14.30
N GLN A 620 18.72 37.77 14.07
CA GLN A 620 17.72 37.79 12.99
C GLN A 620 16.60 38.82 13.21
N GLU A 621 16.20 39.06 14.46
CA GLU A 621 15.25 40.12 14.87
C GLU A 621 15.90 41.52 14.92
N SER A 622 17.16 41.67 14.50
CA SER A 622 17.91 42.94 14.53
C SER A 622 18.04 43.58 15.93
N ASN A 623 17.95 42.78 17.01
CA ASN A 623 18.18 43.24 18.38
C ASN A 623 19.66 43.06 18.77
N SER A 624 20.50 43.98 18.31
CA SER A 624 21.97 43.91 18.50
C SER A 624 22.40 43.86 19.96
N SER A 625 21.66 44.51 20.87
CA SER A 625 22.00 44.53 22.31
C SER A 625 21.88 43.14 22.94
N LYS A 626 20.73 42.48 22.79
CA LYS A 626 20.52 41.12 23.32
C LYS A 626 21.34 40.08 22.57
N SER A 627 21.51 40.22 21.25
CA SER A 627 22.40 39.37 20.47
C SER A 627 23.83 39.41 21.04
N GLU A 628 24.41 40.60 21.22
CA GLU A 628 25.78 40.72 21.74
C GLU A 628 25.90 40.21 23.19
N TYR A 629 24.84 40.39 24.00
CA TYR A 629 24.78 39.82 25.35
C TYR A 629 24.97 38.29 25.34
N TYR A 630 24.17 37.55 24.55
CA TYR A 630 24.28 36.09 24.48
C TYR A 630 25.54 35.61 23.78
N LYS A 631 26.04 36.36 22.78
CA LYS A 631 27.34 36.08 22.16
C LYS A 631 28.47 36.15 23.19
N ASN A 632 28.51 37.21 24.01
CA ASN A 632 29.52 37.36 25.04
C ASN A 632 29.44 36.24 26.09
N LYS A 633 28.23 35.83 26.48
CA LYS A 633 28.03 34.67 27.36
C LYS A 633 28.69 33.40 26.82
N ILE A 634 28.54 33.10 25.53
CA ILE A 634 29.18 31.94 24.89
C ILE A 634 30.70 32.09 24.87
N LEU A 635 31.21 33.27 24.52
CA LEU A 635 32.65 33.50 24.45
C LEU A 635 33.34 33.48 25.82
N THR A 636 32.64 33.84 26.91
CA THR A 636 33.22 33.86 28.26
C THR A 636 33.03 32.54 29.01
N GLU A 637 31.85 31.91 28.89
CA GLU A 637 31.51 30.70 29.67
C GLU A 637 31.82 29.40 28.90
N PHE A 638 31.95 29.45 27.57
CA PHE A 638 32.13 28.29 26.68
C PHE A 638 33.23 28.48 25.61
N ALA A 639 34.32 29.18 25.96
CA ALA A 639 35.38 29.61 25.05
C ALA A 639 36.00 28.49 24.18
N ASP A 640 36.10 27.27 24.72
CA ASP A 640 36.76 26.14 24.05
C ASP A 640 35.85 25.38 23.08
N THR A 641 34.57 25.76 22.98
CA THR A 641 33.56 25.07 22.18
C THR A 641 33.56 25.49 20.71
N ASP A 642 33.09 24.61 19.83
CA ASP A 642 32.92 24.92 18.40
C ASP A 642 31.99 26.11 18.15
N TYR A 643 31.01 26.32 19.04
CA TYR A 643 30.13 27.49 19.01
C TYR A 643 30.91 28.79 19.26
N ALA A 644 31.82 28.84 20.24
CA ALA A 644 32.67 30.00 20.48
C ALA A 644 33.65 30.25 19.32
N ARG A 645 34.23 29.17 18.75
CA ARG A 645 35.10 29.25 17.56
C ARG A 645 34.32 29.79 16.35
N ALA A 646 33.09 29.33 16.14
CA ALA A 646 32.23 29.80 15.06
C ALA A 646 31.75 31.25 15.22
N LEU A 647 31.65 31.75 16.45
CA LEU A 647 31.36 33.16 16.70
C LEU A 647 32.55 34.07 16.43
N ASN A 648 33.78 33.52 16.48
CA ASN A 648 35.03 34.24 16.20
C ASN A 648 35.46 34.14 14.73
N ASP A 649 35.15 33.05 14.04
CA ASP A 649 35.41 32.84 12.60
C ASP A 649 34.08 32.57 11.85
N PRO A 650 33.55 33.56 11.09
CA PRO A 650 32.32 33.41 10.32
C PRO A 650 32.32 32.24 9.32
N ASP A 651 33.50 31.81 8.85
CA ASP A 651 33.66 30.72 7.89
C ASP A 651 33.90 29.36 8.56
N TYR A 652 33.92 29.30 9.89
CA TYR A 652 34.24 28.09 10.65
C TYR A 652 33.34 26.91 10.25
N TRP A 653 32.02 27.11 10.25
CA TRP A 653 31.08 26.06 9.85
C TRP A 653 31.21 25.66 8.38
N ALA A 654 31.49 26.63 7.49
CA ALA A 654 31.72 26.33 6.06
C ALA A 654 33.00 25.50 5.85
N LYS A 655 34.06 25.78 6.60
CA LYS A 655 35.31 25.00 6.59
C LYS A 655 35.10 23.59 7.15
N ILE A 656 34.38 23.46 8.27
CA ILE A 656 34.04 22.17 8.87
C ILE A 656 33.11 21.35 7.98
N GLU A 657 32.10 21.98 7.37
CA GLU A 657 31.19 21.31 6.44
C GLU A 657 31.91 20.87 5.17
N MET A 658 32.82 21.68 4.62
CA MET A 658 33.68 21.29 3.50
C MET A 658 34.58 20.10 3.87
N GLN A 659 35.23 20.14 5.04
CA GLN A 659 36.03 19.02 5.54
C GLN A 659 35.20 17.76 5.78
N ASN A 660 33.98 17.89 6.30
CA ASN A 660 33.06 16.76 6.49
C ASN A 660 32.59 16.19 5.15
N ARG A 661 32.23 17.02 4.16
CA ARG A 661 31.85 16.54 2.81
C ARG A 661 33.01 15.82 2.11
N GLU A 662 34.24 16.32 2.27
CA GLU A 662 35.42 15.65 1.74
C GLU A 662 35.69 14.33 2.47
N ALA A 663 35.51 14.28 3.80
CA ALA A 663 35.61 13.06 4.59
C ALA A 663 34.51 12.04 4.22
N ASP A 664 33.28 12.47 4.01
CA ASP A 664 32.14 11.65 3.56
C ASP A 664 32.44 11.03 2.19
N SER A 665 32.90 11.84 1.23
CA SER A 665 33.28 11.38 -0.11
C SER A 665 34.41 10.33 -0.06
N LEU A 666 35.41 10.57 0.79
CA LEU A 666 36.52 9.65 0.98
C LEU A 666 36.07 8.35 1.68
N TYR A 667 35.15 8.44 2.66
CA TYR A 667 34.55 7.29 3.33
C TYR A 667 33.69 6.46 2.38
N LEU A 668 32.86 7.10 1.56
CA LEU A 668 32.05 6.42 0.53
C LEU A 668 32.94 5.67 -0.46
N THR A 669 34.07 6.27 -0.86
CA THR A 669 35.07 5.60 -1.70
C THR A 669 35.68 4.39 -1.00
N ALA A 670 36.02 4.50 0.28
CA ALA A 670 36.52 3.37 1.08
C ALA A 670 35.46 2.27 1.24
N TYR A 671 34.20 2.65 1.46
CA TYR A 671 33.10 1.72 1.62
C TYR A 671 32.77 0.97 0.32
N ASP A 672 32.72 1.68 -0.82
CA ASP A 672 32.55 1.04 -2.12
C ASP A 672 33.71 0.07 -2.42
N ALA A 673 34.95 0.47 -2.15
CA ALA A 673 36.11 -0.42 -2.27
C ALA A 673 35.97 -1.67 -1.38
N PHE A 674 35.45 -1.52 -0.16
CA PHE A 674 35.20 -2.63 0.76
C PHE A 674 34.13 -3.60 0.24
N GLN A 675 33.03 -3.07 -0.32
CA GLN A 675 31.98 -3.87 -0.96
C GLN A 675 32.51 -4.62 -2.20
N ASN A 676 33.50 -4.05 -2.89
CA ASN A 676 34.14 -4.62 -4.07
C ASN A 676 35.39 -5.47 -3.75
N PHE A 677 35.57 -5.88 -2.48
CA PHE A 677 36.68 -6.74 -2.04
C PHE A 677 38.08 -6.14 -2.28
N TYR A 678 38.21 -4.82 -2.38
CA TYR A 678 39.50 -4.11 -2.52
C TYR A 678 40.10 -3.75 -1.15
N TYR A 679 40.21 -4.72 -0.23
CA TYR A 679 40.56 -4.46 1.18
C TYR A 679 41.87 -3.67 1.39
N GLU A 680 42.90 -3.94 0.59
CA GLU A 680 44.16 -3.17 0.63
C GLU A 680 43.98 -1.69 0.24
N GLN A 681 43.05 -1.40 -0.67
CA GLN A 681 42.71 -0.02 -1.02
C GLN A 681 41.91 0.65 0.09
N VAL A 682 41.00 -0.09 0.73
CA VAL A 682 40.22 0.39 1.88
C VAL A 682 41.16 0.87 2.99
N ILE A 683 42.13 0.04 3.38
CA ILE A 683 43.11 0.38 4.43
C ILE A 683 43.81 1.72 4.11
N ARG A 684 44.33 1.87 2.88
CA ARG A 684 45.01 3.12 2.46
C ARG A 684 44.10 4.34 2.48
N ILE A 685 42.87 4.21 1.99
CA ILE A 685 41.90 5.32 1.97
C ILE A 685 41.52 5.71 3.40
N CYS A 686 41.28 4.74 4.28
CA CYS A 686 40.96 4.99 5.67
C CYS A 686 42.12 5.70 6.40
N GLU A 687 43.37 5.26 6.19
CA GLU A 687 44.54 5.92 6.78
C GLU A 687 44.73 7.35 6.28
N GLN A 688 44.47 7.60 4.99
CA GLN A 688 44.46 8.95 4.43
C GLN A 688 43.38 9.83 5.08
N GLY A 689 42.16 9.29 5.27
CA GLY A 689 41.05 9.99 5.90
C GLY A 689 41.34 10.36 7.35
N LEU A 690 41.87 9.41 8.12
CA LEU A 690 42.25 9.61 9.52
C LEU A 690 43.37 10.65 9.68
N LYS A 691 44.32 10.71 8.74
CA LYS A 691 45.40 11.70 8.74
C LYS A 691 44.93 13.10 8.34
N LYS A 692 44.06 13.19 7.33
CA LYS A 692 43.64 14.48 6.76
C LYS A 692 42.48 15.13 7.55
N TYR A 693 41.63 14.32 8.19
CA TYR A 693 40.46 14.77 8.94
C TYR A 693 40.38 14.12 10.34
N PRO A 694 41.34 14.40 11.24
CA PRO A 694 41.45 13.75 12.55
C PRO A 694 40.27 14.04 13.50
N GLU A 695 39.55 15.14 13.26
CA GLU A 695 38.39 15.61 14.02
C GLU A 695 37.04 15.29 13.32
N SER A 696 37.06 14.51 12.23
CA SER A 696 35.82 14.15 11.53
C SER A 696 34.91 13.28 12.40
N LYS A 697 33.60 13.51 12.32
CA LYS A 697 32.60 12.62 12.92
C LYS A 697 32.69 11.17 12.43
N LEU A 698 33.29 10.94 11.25
CA LEU A 698 33.48 9.60 10.68
C LEU A 698 34.77 8.90 11.14
N LYS A 699 35.55 9.48 12.07
CA LYS A 699 36.80 8.89 12.55
C LYS A 699 36.62 7.43 13.00
N SER A 700 35.62 7.17 13.83
CA SER A 700 35.32 5.81 14.33
C SER A 700 34.89 4.87 13.20
N ASN A 701 34.17 5.39 12.19
CA ASN A 701 33.76 4.62 11.02
C ASN A 701 34.95 4.24 10.14
N PHE A 702 35.90 5.16 9.94
CA PHE A 702 37.16 4.90 9.23
C PHE A 702 38.02 3.87 9.96
N LEU A 703 38.17 4.01 11.29
CA LEU A 703 38.90 3.04 12.12
C LEU A 703 38.25 1.66 12.07
N PHE A 704 36.92 1.58 12.12
CA PHE A 704 36.19 0.32 12.04
C PHE A 704 36.33 -0.36 10.68
N LEU A 705 36.13 0.38 9.58
CA LEU A 705 36.25 -0.17 8.23
C LEU A 705 37.69 -0.64 7.93
N ARG A 706 38.69 0.09 8.44
CA ARG A 706 40.10 -0.32 8.41
C ARG A 706 40.32 -1.60 9.20
N ALA A 707 39.81 -1.69 10.44
CA ALA A 707 39.94 -2.87 11.27
C ALA A 707 39.35 -4.13 10.62
N LEU A 708 38.14 -4.03 10.04
CA LEU A 708 37.51 -5.14 9.32
C LEU A 708 38.30 -5.57 8.07
N SER A 709 38.93 -4.62 7.38
CA SER A 709 39.76 -4.92 6.21
C SER A 709 41.06 -5.61 6.59
N ILE A 710 41.72 -5.16 7.66
CA ILE A 710 42.92 -5.79 8.24
C ILE A 710 42.57 -7.21 8.71
N GLY A 711 41.44 -7.41 9.40
CA GLY A 711 41.00 -8.75 9.82
C GLY A 711 40.77 -9.74 8.67
N ARG A 712 40.61 -9.25 7.45
CA ARG A 712 40.44 -10.05 6.22
C ARG A 712 41.72 -10.24 5.41
N THR A 713 42.78 -9.49 5.68
CA THR A 713 44.04 -9.57 4.91
C THR A 713 45.27 -9.90 5.74
N GLN A 714 45.24 -9.65 7.05
CA GLN A 714 46.40 -9.68 7.95
C GLN A 714 46.23 -10.69 9.11
N SER A 715 47.19 -10.71 10.05
CA SER A 715 47.20 -11.66 11.17
C SER A 715 46.08 -11.41 12.20
N VAL A 716 45.79 -12.41 13.04
CA VAL A 716 44.79 -12.27 14.11
C VAL A 716 45.25 -11.24 15.14
N GLU A 717 46.56 -11.20 15.38
CA GLU A 717 47.25 -10.33 16.31
C GLU A 717 47.13 -8.87 15.84
N GLU A 718 47.40 -8.60 14.56
CA GLU A 718 47.20 -7.27 13.96
C GLU A 718 45.72 -6.86 14.02
N PHE A 719 44.79 -7.79 13.77
CA PHE A 719 43.35 -7.51 13.87
C PHE A 719 42.93 -7.13 15.30
N LYS A 720 43.44 -7.85 16.32
CA LYS A 720 43.22 -7.51 17.72
C LYS A 720 43.75 -6.12 18.07
N THR A 721 44.95 -5.77 17.58
CA THR A 721 45.57 -4.46 17.83
C THR A 721 44.72 -3.32 17.28
N VAL A 722 44.23 -3.42 16.05
CA VAL A 722 43.43 -2.33 15.44
C VAL A 722 41.99 -2.26 15.96
N LEU A 723 41.44 -3.38 16.45
CA LEU A 723 40.17 -3.36 17.20
C LEU A 723 40.34 -2.67 18.56
N GLN A 724 41.47 -2.86 19.24
CA GLN A 724 41.76 -2.15 20.48
C GLN A 724 41.97 -0.65 20.25
N GLU A 725 42.70 -0.27 19.19
CA GLU A 725 42.86 1.13 18.75
C GLU A 725 41.49 1.80 18.52
N LEU A 726 40.56 1.09 17.88
CA LEU A 726 39.19 1.58 17.68
C LEU A 726 38.44 1.78 18.99
N LEU A 727 38.52 0.84 19.94
CA LEU A 727 37.84 0.96 21.24
C LEU A 727 38.40 2.13 22.06
N ASP A 728 39.72 2.35 22.01
CA ASP A 728 40.38 3.45 22.70
C ASP A 728 39.93 4.83 22.15
N SER A 729 39.44 4.87 20.91
CA SER A 729 38.89 6.07 20.27
C SER A 729 37.49 6.48 20.74
N LYS A 730 36.84 5.68 21.60
CA LYS A 730 35.46 5.87 22.09
C LYS A 730 34.43 5.95 20.95
N PRO A 731 34.18 4.84 20.22
CA PRO A 731 33.23 4.81 19.11
C PRO A 731 31.78 4.87 19.60
N SER A 732 30.81 4.93 18.67
CA SER A 732 29.39 4.84 19.01
C SER A 732 29.04 3.50 19.67
N SER A 733 27.95 3.46 20.45
CA SER A 733 27.52 2.25 21.17
C SER A 733 27.43 1.01 20.27
N GLU A 734 26.93 1.18 19.03
CA GLU A 734 26.80 0.10 18.05
C GLU A 734 28.16 -0.46 17.60
N ILE A 735 29.11 0.42 17.27
CA ILE A 735 30.46 0.03 16.85
C ILE A 735 31.22 -0.57 18.04
N GLU A 736 31.07 0.02 19.23
CA GLU A 736 31.69 -0.48 20.46
C GLU A 736 31.24 -1.92 20.77
N GLU A 737 29.93 -2.16 20.77
CA GLU A 737 29.36 -3.49 21.06
C GLU A 737 29.85 -4.54 20.05
N VAL A 738 29.83 -4.21 18.76
CA VAL A 738 30.31 -5.10 17.69
C VAL A 738 31.80 -5.38 17.83
N SER A 739 32.63 -4.34 18.05
CA SER A 739 34.07 -4.50 18.19
C SER A 739 34.45 -5.29 19.43
N ARG A 740 33.77 -5.09 20.57
CA ARG A 740 33.95 -5.92 21.78
C ARG A 740 33.53 -7.36 21.56
N GLY A 741 32.43 -7.59 20.85
CA GLY A 741 31.97 -8.92 20.45
C GLY A 741 33.03 -9.66 19.61
N ILE A 742 33.55 -9.02 18.56
CA ILE A 742 34.61 -9.58 17.72
C ILE A 742 35.85 -9.87 18.56
N LEU A 743 36.32 -8.92 19.37
CA LEU A 743 37.52 -9.10 20.19
C LEU A 743 37.38 -10.26 21.19
N SER A 744 36.19 -10.42 21.79
CA SER A 744 35.87 -11.55 22.67
C SER A 744 35.99 -12.89 21.94
N THR A 745 35.41 -13.01 20.74
CA THR A 745 35.51 -14.25 19.93
C THR A 745 36.95 -14.59 19.52
N LEU A 746 37.75 -13.58 19.16
CA LEU A 746 39.17 -13.76 18.83
C LEU A 746 40.02 -14.13 20.06
N ASN A 747 39.64 -13.69 21.26
CA ASN A 747 40.27 -14.09 22.52
C ASN A 747 39.87 -15.51 22.94
N ALA A 748 38.68 -15.96 22.57
CA ALA A 748 38.22 -17.34 22.72
C ALA A 748 38.82 -18.32 21.67
N GLY A 749 39.74 -17.85 20.81
CA GLY A 749 40.46 -18.69 19.85
C GLY A 749 39.85 -18.74 18.44
N SER A 750 38.88 -17.89 18.12
CA SER A 750 38.30 -17.83 16.77
C SER A 750 39.31 -17.32 15.74
N VAL A 751 39.33 -17.92 14.55
CA VAL A 751 40.20 -17.50 13.44
C VAL A 751 39.33 -16.87 12.34
N PRO A 752 39.56 -15.59 11.97
CA PRO A 752 38.83 -14.92 10.91
C PRO A 752 39.25 -15.47 9.54
N ILE A 753 38.30 -15.49 8.60
CA ILE A 753 38.55 -15.86 7.21
C ILE A 753 39.46 -14.80 6.57
N ARG A 754 40.62 -15.23 6.09
CA ARG A 754 41.56 -14.39 5.34
C ARG A 754 41.35 -14.60 3.85
N TYR A 755 41.30 -13.51 3.11
CA TYR A 755 41.21 -13.52 1.66
C TYR A 755 42.58 -13.36 1.05
N SER A 756 43.00 -14.32 0.22
CA SER A 756 44.15 -14.12 -0.65
C SER A 756 43.82 -13.11 -1.75
N GLN A 757 44.84 -12.60 -2.44
CA GLN A 757 44.64 -11.74 -3.61
C GLN A 757 43.82 -12.44 -4.71
N GLU A 758 43.97 -13.77 -4.82
CA GLU A 758 43.22 -14.58 -5.77
C GLU A 758 41.74 -14.71 -5.36
N ASP A 759 41.44 -14.88 -4.07
CA ASP A 759 40.06 -14.93 -3.57
C ASP A 759 39.33 -13.62 -3.78
N MET A 760 40.02 -12.49 -3.54
CA MET A 760 39.48 -11.16 -3.82
C MET A 760 39.23 -10.96 -5.32
N ASN A 761 40.12 -11.45 -6.19
CA ASN A 761 39.93 -11.42 -7.65
C ASN A 761 38.71 -12.26 -8.08
N LYS A 762 38.57 -13.49 -7.54
CA LYS A 762 37.43 -14.39 -7.81
C LYS A 762 36.11 -13.79 -7.32
N ALA A 763 36.09 -13.17 -6.14
CA ALA A 763 34.90 -12.49 -5.61
C ALA A 763 34.45 -11.31 -6.49
N ARG A 764 35.40 -10.54 -7.04
CA ARG A 764 35.13 -9.49 -8.03
C ARG A 764 34.59 -10.03 -9.35
N GLN A 765 35.17 -11.11 -9.87
CA GLN A 765 34.69 -11.77 -11.09
C GLN A 765 33.25 -12.29 -10.91
N ASN A 766 32.94 -12.91 -9.77
CA ASN A 766 31.58 -13.37 -9.44
C ASN A 766 30.57 -12.22 -9.33
N ARG A 767 30.99 -11.04 -8.90
CA ARG A 767 30.14 -9.83 -8.89
C ARG A 767 29.87 -9.30 -10.30
N LEU A 768 30.84 -9.37 -11.21
CA LEU A 768 30.67 -8.98 -12.63
C LEU A 768 29.77 -9.95 -13.43
N LEU A 769 29.71 -11.23 -13.03
CA LEU A 769 28.74 -12.22 -13.50
C LEU A 769 27.29 -11.89 -13.09
N ILE A 770 27.09 -11.04 -12.07
CA ILE A 770 25.81 -10.58 -11.55
C ILE A 770 25.73 -9.05 -11.69
N ASN A 771 25.85 -8.55 -12.92
CA ASN A 771 25.56 -7.13 -13.18
C ASN A 771 24.12 -6.94 -13.65
N TRP A 772 23.16 -7.26 -12.77
CA TRP A 772 21.82 -6.69 -12.83
C TRP A 772 21.81 -5.44 -11.97
N ARG A 773 22.35 -4.33 -12.49
CA ARG A 773 22.18 -3.01 -11.87
C ARG A 773 20.76 -2.47 -12.12
N ILE A 774 19.77 -3.31 -11.84
CA ILE A 774 18.33 -3.11 -11.94
C ILE A 774 17.63 -3.73 -10.72
N GLU A 775 18.32 -4.04 -9.61
CA GLU A 775 17.58 -4.38 -8.37
C GLU A 775 16.90 -3.14 -7.80
N ASP A 776 17.54 -1.96 -7.84
CA ASP A 776 16.92 -0.73 -7.31
C ASP A 776 15.82 -0.13 -8.22
N GLN A 777 15.92 -0.29 -9.54
CA GLN A 777 14.99 0.35 -10.49
C GLN A 777 13.75 -0.51 -10.80
N LEU A 778 13.88 -1.85 -10.80
CA LEU A 778 12.71 -2.75 -10.82
C LEU A 778 11.95 -2.70 -9.49
N ALA A 779 12.64 -2.52 -8.36
CA ALA A 779 11.99 -2.31 -7.07
C ALA A 779 11.11 -1.05 -7.02
N LEU A 780 11.44 -0.01 -7.79
CA LEU A 780 10.66 1.23 -7.88
C LEU A 780 9.51 1.16 -8.91
N GLU A 781 9.66 0.43 -10.01
CA GLU A 781 8.58 0.23 -11.00
C GLU A 781 7.54 -0.80 -10.53
N MET A 782 7.91 -1.75 -9.67
CA MET A 782 6.98 -2.71 -9.06
C MET A 782 6.04 -2.09 -8.00
N VAL A 783 6.29 -0.86 -7.56
CA VAL A 783 5.42 -0.13 -6.62
C VAL A 783 4.24 0.56 -7.33
N ASN A 784 4.33 0.82 -8.64
CA ASN A 784 3.32 1.59 -9.38
C ASN A 784 2.75 0.85 -10.60
N GLY A 785 1.81 -0.08 -10.36
CA GLY A 785 0.67 -0.32 -11.26
C GLY A 785 0.72 -1.55 -12.20
N GLY A 786 -0.04 -2.58 -11.81
CA GLY A 786 -1.08 -3.22 -12.63
C GLY A 786 -0.72 -3.91 -13.96
N GLY A 787 -0.60 -5.24 -13.91
CA GLY A 787 -0.74 -6.12 -15.08
C GLY A 787 -1.28 -7.49 -14.67
N ASN A 788 -2.41 -7.89 -15.25
CA ASN A 788 -3.01 -9.22 -15.09
C ASN A 788 -2.04 -10.30 -15.59
N ASP A 789 -1.78 -11.34 -14.81
CA ASP A 789 -1.23 -12.60 -15.33
C ASP A 789 -2.25 -13.73 -15.16
N SER A 790 -3.13 -13.78 -16.14
CA SER A 790 -3.67 -15.04 -16.63
C SER A 790 -3.09 -15.27 -18.02
N ASP A 791 -1.79 -15.53 -18.10
CA ASP A 791 -1.16 -15.85 -19.38
C ASP A 791 -0.71 -17.31 -19.41
N ILE A 792 -1.38 -18.03 -20.30
CA ILE A 792 -0.95 -19.27 -20.91
C ILE A 792 0.47 -19.03 -21.43
N GLU A 793 1.48 -19.73 -20.87
CA GLU A 793 2.87 -19.69 -21.35
C GLU A 793 2.89 -19.91 -22.88
N LYS A 794 3.11 -18.83 -23.62
CA LYS A 794 3.50 -18.90 -25.02
C LYS A 794 5.00 -19.09 -25.04
N ASP A 795 5.44 -20.23 -25.55
CA ASP A 795 6.83 -20.63 -25.66
C ASP A 795 7.50 -19.84 -26.81
N TYR A 796 7.78 -18.55 -26.58
CA TYR A 796 8.35 -17.64 -27.59
C TYR A 796 9.79 -18.01 -27.97
N PHE A 797 10.56 -18.57 -27.04
CA PHE A 797 11.99 -18.87 -27.19
C PHE A 797 12.28 -20.35 -26.99
N LYS A 798 13.29 -20.87 -27.69
CA LYS A 798 13.65 -22.31 -27.65
C LYS A 798 15.09 -22.50 -27.24
N PHE A 799 15.37 -23.51 -26.43
CA PHE A 799 16.75 -23.82 -26.04
C PHE A 799 17.44 -24.66 -27.12
N VAL A 800 18.32 -24.01 -27.89
CA VAL A 800 19.03 -24.60 -29.03
C VAL A 800 20.55 -24.46 -28.84
N PRO A 801 21.19 -25.31 -28.01
CA PRO A 801 22.59 -25.14 -27.61
C PRO A 801 23.61 -25.33 -28.75
N ASN A 802 23.24 -26.04 -29.80
CA ASN A 802 24.12 -26.34 -30.95
C ASN A 802 24.02 -25.31 -32.08
N GLU A 803 23.14 -24.31 -31.94
CA GLU A 803 23.02 -23.22 -32.90
C GLU A 803 24.14 -22.19 -32.67
N GLU A 804 24.49 -21.39 -33.69
CA GLU A 804 25.34 -20.22 -33.47
C GLU A 804 24.70 -19.30 -32.41
N HIS A 805 25.54 -18.78 -31.51
CA HIS A 805 25.14 -17.85 -30.48
C HIS A 805 25.82 -16.51 -30.69
N TYR A 806 25.15 -15.46 -30.21
CA TYR A 806 25.69 -14.13 -30.14
C TYR A 806 25.93 -13.74 -28.69
N PHE A 807 27.00 -13.00 -28.46
CA PHE A 807 27.13 -12.19 -27.25
C PHE A 807 26.46 -10.85 -27.50
N VAL A 808 25.56 -10.46 -26.59
CA VAL A 808 24.83 -9.21 -26.63
C VAL A 808 25.25 -8.35 -25.45
N LEU A 809 25.56 -7.08 -25.72
CA LEU A 809 25.66 -6.02 -24.74
C LEU A 809 24.66 -4.92 -25.09
N LEU A 810 23.66 -4.74 -24.24
CA LEU A 810 22.51 -3.85 -24.41
C LEU A 810 22.58 -2.70 -23.40
N PHE A 811 22.42 -1.46 -23.86
CA PHE A 811 22.39 -0.27 -22.99
C PHE A 811 21.60 0.88 -23.61
N LYS A 812 21.25 1.89 -22.80
CA LYS A 812 20.57 3.11 -23.27
C LYS A 812 21.50 3.92 -24.18
N ARG A 813 21.00 4.32 -25.36
CA ARG A 813 21.73 5.05 -26.41
C ARG A 813 22.45 6.32 -25.91
N ARG A 814 21.87 7.01 -24.92
CA ARG A 814 22.40 8.26 -24.36
C ARG A 814 23.40 8.06 -23.22
N ALA A 815 23.52 6.84 -22.68
CA ALA A 815 24.33 6.61 -21.49
C ALA A 815 25.83 6.53 -21.83
N VAL A 816 26.18 5.87 -22.93
CA VAL A 816 27.56 5.71 -23.40
C VAL A 816 27.61 5.84 -24.92
N ASP A 817 28.73 6.28 -25.47
CA ASP A 817 28.96 6.26 -26.92
C ASP A 817 29.01 4.80 -27.43
N PRO A 818 28.03 4.37 -28.26
CA PRO A 818 28.01 3.01 -28.75
C PRO A 818 29.18 2.67 -29.68
N ASN A 819 29.71 3.64 -30.43
CA ASN A 819 30.88 3.41 -31.29
C ASN A 819 32.12 3.10 -30.46
N LYS A 820 32.31 3.85 -29.36
CA LYS A 820 33.44 3.65 -28.45
C LYS A 820 33.34 2.28 -27.77
N THR A 821 32.15 1.89 -27.35
CA THR A 821 31.90 0.56 -26.74
C THR A 821 32.15 -0.57 -27.74
N MET A 822 31.66 -0.43 -28.98
CA MET A 822 31.94 -1.38 -30.06
C MET A 822 33.45 -1.50 -30.34
N PHE A 823 34.15 -0.36 -30.42
CA PHE A 823 35.59 -0.33 -30.65
C PHE A 823 36.37 -1.01 -29.52
N ASN A 824 35.95 -0.82 -28.27
CA ASN A 824 36.55 -1.48 -27.11
C ASN A 824 36.42 -3.01 -27.19
N ILE A 825 35.24 -3.51 -27.58
CA ILE A 825 34.99 -4.95 -27.78
C ILE A 825 35.79 -5.48 -28.97
N ASP A 826 35.85 -4.75 -30.09
CA ASP A 826 36.68 -5.14 -31.24
C ASP A 826 38.17 -5.19 -30.89
N ARG A 827 38.65 -4.22 -30.11
CA ARG A 827 40.02 -4.20 -29.61
C ARG A 827 40.28 -5.42 -28.74
N TYR A 828 39.41 -5.70 -27.77
CA TYR A 828 39.48 -6.90 -26.95
C TYR A 828 39.57 -8.18 -27.80
N ASN A 829 38.70 -8.31 -28.81
CA ASN A 829 38.65 -9.48 -29.69
C ASN A 829 39.97 -9.72 -30.42
N ARG A 830 40.64 -8.65 -30.87
CA ARG A 830 41.91 -8.75 -31.59
C ARG A 830 43.12 -8.91 -30.67
N SER A 831 43.17 -8.19 -29.55
CA SER A 831 44.35 -8.12 -28.70
C SER A 831 44.38 -9.18 -27.59
N GLU A 832 43.26 -9.39 -26.91
CA GLU A 832 43.17 -10.30 -25.75
C GLU A 832 42.59 -11.66 -26.15
N ASN A 833 41.45 -11.68 -26.84
CA ASN A 833 40.82 -12.92 -27.28
C ASN A 833 41.56 -13.57 -28.47
N LYS A 834 42.29 -12.76 -29.28
CA LYS A 834 43.01 -13.15 -30.51
C LYS A 834 42.14 -13.88 -31.54
N ARG A 835 40.85 -13.57 -31.59
CA ARG A 835 39.90 -14.13 -32.56
C ARG A 835 39.36 -13.04 -33.49
N ASN A 836 39.21 -13.36 -34.76
CA ASN A 836 38.56 -12.48 -35.74
C ASN A 836 37.03 -12.62 -35.64
N LEU A 837 36.47 -12.28 -34.48
CA LEU A 837 35.03 -12.23 -34.28
C LEU A 837 34.46 -10.93 -34.85
N ARG A 838 33.24 -11.00 -35.38
CA ARG A 838 32.57 -9.83 -35.97
C ARG A 838 31.72 -9.15 -34.92
N THR A 839 31.98 -7.87 -34.67
CA THR A 839 31.15 -7.03 -33.82
C THR A 839 30.27 -6.12 -34.68
N ASP A 840 28.95 -6.20 -34.49
CA ASP A 840 27.99 -5.32 -35.12
C ASP A 840 27.33 -4.44 -34.06
N ARG A 841 26.95 -3.21 -34.45
CA ARG A 841 26.06 -2.35 -33.66
C ARG A 841 24.70 -2.30 -34.33
N LEU A 842 23.64 -2.43 -33.54
CA LEU A 842 22.27 -2.28 -34.01
C LEU A 842 21.38 -1.57 -32.99
N SER A 843 20.36 -0.87 -33.47
CA SER A 843 19.32 -0.32 -32.60
C SER A 843 18.29 -1.41 -32.32
N LEU A 844 17.92 -1.57 -31.04
CA LEU A 844 16.75 -2.37 -30.70
C LEU A 844 15.48 -1.53 -30.92
N ASN A 845 15.41 -0.38 -30.24
CA ASN A 845 14.34 0.62 -30.38
C ASN A 845 14.93 2.05 -30.42
N LYS A 846 14.12 3.09 -30.24
CA LYS A 846 14.58 4.50 -30.26
C LYS A 846 15.58 4.84 -29.14
N ASN A 847 15.53 4.12 -28.02
CA ASN A 847 16.25 4.45 -26.79
C ASN A 847 17.39 3.48 -26.47
N GLU A 848 17.41 2.29 -27.05
CA GLU A 848 18.34 1.22 -26.71
C GLU A 848 19.19 0.75 -27.89
N VAL A 849 20.45 0.45 -27.60
CA VAL A 849 21.44 0.01 -28.57
C VAL A 849 22.06 -1.30 -28.12
N ILE A 850 22.25 -2.21 -29.07
CA ILE A 850 22.90 -3.50 -28.91
C ILE A 850 24.26 -3.46 -29.59
N ILE A 851 25.29 -3.88 -28.86
CA ILE A 851 26.56 -4.35 -29.42
C ILE A 851 26.50 -5.88 -29.45
N LEU A 852 26.70 -6.44 -30.63
CA LEU A 852 26.50 -7.85 -30.94
C LEU A 852 27.81 -8.47 -31.44
N VAL A 853 28.32 -9.49 -30.78
CA VAL A 853 29.49 -10.25 -31.25
C VAL A 853 29.04 -11.59 -31.83
N LYS A 854 29.42 -11.84 -33.08
CA LYS A 854 29.04 -13.01 -33.89
C LYS A 854 30.21 -13.92 -34.18
N GLY A 855 29.91 -15.13 -34.65
CA GLY A 855 30.90 -16.16 -35.00
C GLY A 855 31.16 -17.17 -33.87
N LEU A 856 30.29 -17.26 -32.86
CA LEU A 856 30.39 -18.22 -31.76
C LEU A 856 29.51 -19.42 -32.11
N LYS A 857 30.10 -20.56 -32.49
CA LYS A 857 29.38 -21.63 -33.21
C LYS A 857 28.30 -22.34 -32.40
N ASN A 858 28.42 -22.35 -31.08
CA ASN A 858 27.52 -23.04 -30.18
C ASN A 858 27.54 -22.38 -28.78
N LYS A 859 26.66 -22.86 -27.89
CA LYS A 859 26.53 -22.38 -26.51
C LYS A 859 27.86 -22.42 -25.75
N GLU A 860 28.64 -23.50 -25.87
CA GLU A 860 29.90 -23.66 -25.11
C GLU A 860 30.93 -22.62 -25.52
N GLU A 861 31.10 -22.42 -26.82
CA GLU A 861 31.99 -21.42 -27.37
C GLU A 861 31.58 -20.00 -26.97
N ALA A 862 30.26 -19.74 -26.96
CA ALA A 862 29.72 -18.47 -26.53
C ALA A 862 29.86 -18.23 -25.03
N LEU A 863 29.70 -19.25 -24.19
CA LEU A 863 29.95 -19.17 -22.74
C LEU A 863 31.42 -18.92 -22.45
N ASN A 864 32.33 -19.60 -23.15
CA ASN A 864 33.75 -19.34 -23.00
C ASN A 864 34.10 -17.89 -23.38
N TYR A 865 33.59 -17.41 -24.50
CA TYR A 865 33.75 -16.01 -24.90
C TYR A 865 33.15 -15.04 -23.88
N PHE A 866 31.93 -15.29 -23.40
CA PHE A 866 31.23 -14.49 -22.38
C PHE A 866 32.09 -14.36 -21.11
N ASN A 867 32.58 -15.47 -20.58
CA ASN A 867 33.37 -15.49 -19.34
C ASN A 867 34.69 -14.71 -19.48
N GLN A 868 35.30 -14.71 -20.67
CA GLN A 868 36.54 -13.98 -20.90
C GLN A 868 36.29 -12.48 -21.14
N VAL A 869 35.24 -12.10 -21.87
CA VAL A 869 34.99 -10.68 -22.23
C VAL A 869 34.52 -9.86 -21.04
N ILE A 870 33.72 -10.44 -20.14
CA ILE A 870 33.22 -9.75 -18.93
C ILE A 870 34.31 -9.44 -17.90
N ALA A 871 35.43 -10.16 -17.96
CA ALA A 871 36.59 -9.92 -17.09
C ALA A 871 37.56 -8.89 -17.69
N SER A 872 37.32 -8.39 -18.90
CA SER A 872 38.23 -7.46 -19.57
C SER A 872 37.90 -6.01 -19.26
N ASP A 873 38.84 -5.33 -18.59
CA ASP A 873 38.81 -3.89 -18.39
C ASP A 873 38.80 -3.13 -19.73
N ILE A 874 39.41 -3.69 -20.79
CA ILE A 874 39.40 -3.06 -22.12
C ILE A 874 38.01 -3.07 -22.72
N ALA A 875 37.31 -4.22 -22.66
CA ALA A 875 35.98 -4.36 -23.24
C ALA A 875 34.93 -3.48 -22.55
N TYR A 876 35.02 -3.36 -21.21
CA TYR A 876 34.03 -2.66 -20.39
C TYR A 876 34.39 -1.21 -20.02
N LYS A 877 35.52 -0.69 -20.52
CA LYS A 877 35.97 0.67 -20.24
C LYS A 877 34.91 1.72 -20.60
N GLY A 878 34.52 2.52 -19.62
CA GLY A 878 33.51 3.56 -19.74
C GLY A 878 32.08 3.12 -19.41
N LEU A 879 31.87 1.88 -18.97
CA LEU A 879 30.58 1.34 -18.52
C LEU A 879 30.46 1.22 -16.99
N GLU A 880 31.45 1.69 -16.24
CA GLU A 880 31.61 1.45 -14.79
C GLU A 880 30.40 1.94 -13.97
N ASN A 881 29.74 3.00 -14.45
CA ASN A 881 28.58 3.62 -13.80
C ASN A 881 27.31 3.60 -14.65
N ILE A 882 27.23 2.74 -15.66
CA ILE A 882 26.16 2.77 -16.66
C ILE A 882 25.31 1.52 -16.54
N PRO A 883 23.96 1.64 -16.48
CA PRO A 883 23.10 0.46 -16.55
C PRO A 883 23.21 -0.21 -17.93
N TYR A 884 23.60 -1.48 -17.95
CA TYR A 884 23.65 -2.31 -19.14
C TYR A 884 23.15 -3.74 -18.83
N LYS A 885 22.73 -4.47 -19.85
CA LYS A 885 22.43 -5.91 -19.81
C LYS A 885 23.40 -6.63 -20.74
N ASN A 886 24.01 -7.74 -20.30
CA ASN A 886 24.80 -8.61 -21.17
C ASN A 886 24.29 -10.06 -21.10
N PHE A 887 24.23 -10.74 -22.23
CA PHE A 887 23.73 -12.12 -22.30
C PHE A 887 24.16 -12.81 -23.59
N LEU A 888 24.01 -14.14 -23.63
CA LEU A 888 24.16 -14.93 -24.84
C LEU A 888 22.80 -15.26 -25.43
N ILE A 889 22.71 -15.35 -26.75
CA ILE A 889 21.44 -15.64 -27.42
C ILE A 889 21.68 -16.40 -28.72
N SER A 890 20.91 -17.46 -28.96
CA SER A 890 20.97 -18.20 -30.23
C SER A 890 20.41 -17.36 -31.38
N VAL A 891 20.85 -17.61 -32.62
CA VAL A 891 20.41 -16.78 -33.78
C VAL A 891 18.89 -16.73 -33.90
N SER A 892 18.19 -17.87 -33.80
CA SER A 892 16.73 -17.93 -33.89
C SER A 892 16.01 -17.13 -32.79
N ASN A 893 16.54 -17.20 -31.57
CA ASN A 893 15.96 -16.46 -30.44
C ASN A 893 16.24 -14.97 -30.57
N PHE A 894 17.40 -14.57 -31.10
CA PHE A 894 17.74 -13.17 -31.33
C PHE A 894 16.81 -12.53 -32.36
N GLU A 895 16.48 -13.24 -33.45
CA GLU A 895 15.51 -12.75 -34.43
C GLU A 895 14.13 -12.55 -33.81
N THR A 896 13.70 -13.48 -32.97
CA THR A 896 12.41 -13.41 -32.25
C THR A 896 12.39 -12.26 -31.26
N MET A 897 13.41 -12.15 -30.40
CA MET A 897 13.55 -11.10 -29.40
C MET A 897 13.59 -9.71 -30.06
N LYS A 898 14.33 -9.58 -31.17
CA LYS A 898 14.46 -8.31 -31.87
C LYS A 898 13.16 -7.90 -32.58
N LYS A 899 12.49 -8.84 -33.24
CA LYS A 899 11.28 -8.54 -34.04
C LYS A 899 10.11 -8.14 -33.16
N GLU A 900 9.95 -8.82 -32.03
CA GLU A 900 8.82 -8.62 -31.12
C GLU A 900 9.20 -7.70 -29.93
N GLU A 901 10.46 -7.22 -29.88
CA GLU A 901 11.04 -6.40 -28.79
C GLU A 901 10.95 -7.04 -27.38
N LEU A 902 10.91 -8.37 -27.31
CA LEU A 902 10.70 -9.18 -26.09
C LEU A 902 12.00 -9.42 -25.31
N VAL A 903 12.68 -8.34 -24.88
CA VAL A 903 13.96 -8.46 -24.14
C VAL A 903 13.75 -9.09 -22.77
N ASP A 904 12.74 -8.67 -22.01
CA ASP A 904 12.58 -9.11 -20.62
C ASP A 904 12.08 -10.55 -20.53
N GLU A 905 11.22 -10.97 -21.46
CA GLU A 905 10.83 -12.36 -21.64
C GLU A 905 12.03 -13.23 -22.05
N TYR A 906 12.91 -12.70 -22.92
CA TYR A 906 14.15 -13.40 -23.26
C TYR A 906 15.10 -13.51 -22.06
N MET A 907 15.22 -12.48 -21.22
CA MET A 907 16.05 -12.53 -20.02
C MET A 907 15.57 -13.60 -19.03
N SER A 908 14.25 -13.75 -18.90
CA SER A 908 13.63 -14.81 -18.10
C SER A 908 13.98 -16.20 -18.64
N PHE A 909 13.91 -16.38 -19.96
CA PHE A 909 14.36 -17.59 -20.64
C PHE A 909 15.88 -17.83 -20.50
N TYR A 910 16.70 -16.80 -20.67
CA TYR A 910 18.17 -16.86 -20.57
C TYR A 910 18.63 -17.37 -19.21
N LYS A 911 18.05 -16.83 -18.14
CA LYS A 911 18.32 -17.22 -16.75
C LYS A 911 18.03 -18.71 -16.51
N LYS A 912 16.98 -19.26 -17.12
CA LYS A 912 16.62 -20.67 -16.99
C LYS A 912 17.58 -21.62 -17.71
N HIS A 913 18.17 -21.19 -18.83
CA HIS A 913 18.82 -22.11 -19.78
C HIS A 913 20.34 -21.92 -19.97
N TYR A 914 20.87 -20.73 -19.70
CA TYR A 914 22.27 -20.39 -19.90
C TYR A 914 23.02 -20.15 -18.60
N TYR A 915 22.32 -19.80 -17.53
CA TYR A 915 22.91 -19.60 -16.22
C TYR A 915 23.02 -20.93 -15.47
N GLN A 916 24.18 -21.58 -15.54
CA GLN A 916 24.57 -22.69 -14.68
C GLN A 916 25.74 -22.24 -13.79
N LYS A 917 25.55 -22.33 -12.48
CA LYS A 917 26.56 -22.02 -11.47
C LYS A 917 27.71 -23.04 -11.58
N LYS A 918 28.83 -22.71 -12.23
CA LYS A 918 30.05 -23.54 -12.26
C LYS A 918 30.90 -23.25 -11.02
N ALA A 919 31.13 -24.26 -10.19
CA ALA A 919 31.97 -24.20 -8.99
C ALA A 919 33.47 -24.07 -9.35
N ALA A 920 34.26 -23.55 -8.41
CA ALA A 920 35.67 -23.26 -8.56
C ALA A 920 36.54 -24.53 -8.57
N LEU A 921 37.56 -24.55 -9.45
CA LEU A 921 38.62 -25.56 -9.55
C LEU A 921 39.71 -25.31 -8.49
N ILE A 922 40.23 -26.36 -7.84
CA ILE A 922 41.42 -26.35 -6.96
C ILE A 922 42.32 -27.55 -7.31
N GLU A 923 43.63 -27.31 -7.30
CA GLU A 923 44.70 -28.29 -7.59
C GLU A 923 45.08 -29.07 -6.31
N GLN A 924 45.13 -30.40 -6.37
CA GLN A 924 45.60 -31.26 -5.28
C GLN A 924 46.62 -32.26 -5.82
N GLU A 925 47.83 -32.26 -5.25
CA GLU A 925 48.95 -33.17 -5.60
C GLU A 925 49.38 -33.20 -7.08
N GLY A 926 49.16 -32.11 -7.83
CA GLY A 926 49.77 -31.93 -9.14
C GLY A 926 49.07 -32.66 -10.31
N GLU A 927 47.85 -33.17 -10.12
CA GLU A 927 46.96 -33.56 -11.22
C GLU A 927 45.61 -32.84 -11.15
N LEU A 928 45.12 -32.43 -12.32
CA LEU A 928 43.79 -31.84 -12.52
C LEU A 928 42.76 -32.98 -12.56
N VAL A 929 41.99 -33.13 -11.49
CA VAL A 929 40.89 -34.10 -11.43
C VAL A 929 39.57 -33.39 -11.75
N ASP A 930 38.87 -33.86 -12.79
CA ASP A 930 37.43 -33.60 -12.97
C ASP A 930 36.69 -34.48 -11.95
N GLU A 931 36.28 -33.89 -10.82
CA GLU A 931 35.14 -34.42 -10.09
C GLU A 931 33.92 -33.57 -10.42
N GLU A 932 32.85 -34.24 -10.85
CA GLU A 932 31.48 -33.74 -10.83
C GLU A 932 31.27 -32.93 -9.54
N ILE A 933 30.63 -31.76 -9.64
CA ILE A 933 30.22 -31.00 -8.44
C ILE A 933 29.14 -31.83 -7.72
N SER A 934 29.58 -32.80 -6.95
CA SER A 934 28.89 -33.31 -5.78
C SER A 934 29.06 -32.25 -4.69
N ASP A 935 27.91 -31.70 -4.30
CA ASP A 935 27.57 -31.47 -2.90
C ASP A 935 28.44 -30.51 -2.08
N GLN A 936 28.01 -29.24 -2.06
CA GLN A 936 27.57 -28.78 -0.74
C GLN A 936 26.15 -29.27 -0.54
N ASP A 937 26.03 -30.47 -0.02
CA ASP A 937 24.79 -30.90 0.58
C ASP A 937 24.42 -29.95 1.72
N PHE A 938 23.12 -29.81 1.91
CA PHE A 938 22.64 -29.25 3.16
C PHE A 938 23.04 -30.24 4.27
N GLU A 939 23.53 -29.71 5.38
CA GLU A 939 24.03 -30.54 6.48
C GLU A 939 23.08 -30.38 7.67
N ILE A 940 22.81 -31.47 8.39
CA ILE A 940 22.05 -31.37 9.63
C ILE A 940 22.97 -30.80 10.71
N ASP A 941 22.59 -29.65 11.25
CA ASP A 941 23.19 -29.11 12.47
C ASP A 941 22.07 -28.86 13.49
N SER A 942 21.74 -29.88 14.28
CA SER A 942 20.60 -29.85 15.23
C SER A 942 20.71 -28.76 16.30
N LYS A 943 21.92 -28.24 16.55
CA LYS A 943 22.20 -27.18 17.53
C LYS A 943 22.28 -25.79 16.90
N ASP A 944 22.27 -25.71 15.58
CA ASP A 944 22.22 -24.43 14.87
C ASP A 944 20.93 -23.69 15.22
N ASN A 945 20.98 -22.38 15.14
CA ASN A 945 19.78 -21.58 15.27
C ASN A 945 18.96 -21.70 13.98
N HIS A 946 17.68 -22.04 14.09
CA HIS A 946 16.82 -22.30 12.95
C HIS A 946 15.83 -21.18 12.69
N ARG A 947 15.33 -21.15 11.46
CA ARG A 947 14.32 -20.22 10.96
C ARG A 947 13.15 -20.99 10.38
N PHE A 948 11.95 -20.47 10.55
CA PHE A 948 10.79 -20.92 9.80
C PHE A 948 10.62 -20.06 8.56
N ILE A 949 10.34 -20.71 7.44
CA ILE A 949 10.12 -20.08 6.14
C ILE A 949 8.75 -20.47 5.64
N LEU A 950 7.92 -19.47 5.35
CA LEU A 950 6.67 -19.62 4.60
C LEU A 950 6.81 -18.89 3.27
N LEU A 951 6.98 -19.65 2.20
CA LEU A 951 7.19 -19.17 0.85
C LEU A 951 5.86 -19.20 0.07
N VAL A 952 5.42 -18.04 -0.41
CA VAL A 952 4.12 -17.85 -1.08
C VAL A 952 4.24 -17.01 -2.36
N PRO A 953 3.35 -17.17 -3.34
CA PRO A 953 3.38 -16.40 -4.58
C PRO A 953 2.96 -14.95 -4.31
N SER A 954 3.85 -14.01 -4.65
CA SER A 954 3.80 -12.59 -4.25
C SER A 954 2.52 -11.85 -4.62
N ARG A 955 1.83 -12.30 -5.67
CA ARG A 955 0.65 -11.63 -6.25
C ARG A 955 -0.68 -12.23 -5.82
N LYS A 956 -0.68 -13.40 -5.16
CA LYS A 956 -1.91 -14.11 -4.77
C LYS A 956 -2.37 -13.82 -3.33
N ILE A 957 -1.51 -13.21 -2.51
CA ILE A 957 -1.79 -12.99 -1.09
C ILE A 957 -1.26 -11.63 -0.61
N ASN A 958 -1.98 -11.00 0.33
CA ASN A 958 -1.51 -9.79 0.97
C ASN A 958 -0.40 -10.14 1.97
N MET A 959 0.85 -9.88 1.58
CA MET A 959 2.04 -10.20 2.36
C MET A 959 2.11 -9.48 3.72
N ILE A 960 1.48 -8.30 3.85
CA ILE A 960 1.47 -7.57 5.13
C ILE A 960 0.55 -8.27 6.12
N ASN A 961 -0.64 -8.67 5.68
CA ASN A 961 -1.57 -9.43 6.51
C ASN A 961 -0.99 -10.79 6.87
N LEU A 962 -0.46 -11.54 5.90
CA LEU A 962 0.15 -12.84 6.16
C LEU A 962 1.33 -12.74 7.14
N LYS A 963 2.20 -11.73 7.00
CA LYS A 963 3.30 -11.49 7.96
C LYS A 963 2.75 -11.18 9.36
N ASN A 964 1.69 -10.38 9.45
CA ASN A 964 1.06 -10.05 10.72
C ASN A 964 0.34 -11.25 11.34
N ASP A 965 -0.25 -12.13 10.54
CA ASP A 965 -0.90 -13.35 11.01
C ASP A 965 0.14 -14.36 11.51
N VAL A 966 1.27 -14.51 10.81
CA VAL A 966 2.44 -15.29 11.26
C VAL A 966 3.04 -14.69 12.54
N PHE A 967 3.11 -13.36 12.67
CA PHE A 967 3.53 -12.70 13.90
C PHE A 967 2.52 -12.86 15.05
N ASN A 968 1.22 -12.88 14.74
CA ASN A 968 0.17 -13.02 15.74
C ASN A 968 0.02 -14.47 16.22
N HIS A 969 0.44 -15.46 15.43
CA HIS A 969 0.53 -16.86 15.82
C HIS A 969 1.42 -17.02 17.07
N ASP A 970 2.56 -16.32 17.07
CA ASP A 970 3.49 -16.29 18.18
C ASP A 970 4.24 -14.95 18.24
N LYS A 971 3.83 -14.09 19.18
CA LYS A 971 4.31 -12.71 19.32
C LYS A 971 5.71 -12.61 19.93
N ASP A 972 6.23 -13.72 20.45
CA ASP A 972 7.56 -13.78 21.04
C ASP A 972 8.65 -13.78 19.93
N PHE A 973 8.26 -14.14 18.69
CA PHE A 973 9.16 -14.15 17.55
C PHE A 973 8.82 -13.05 16.53
N ARG A 974 9.85 -12.44 15.96
CA ARG A 974 9.69 -11.43 14.90
C ARG A 974 9.48 -12.12 13.55
N ALA A 975 8.43 -11.72 12.84
CA ALA A 975 8.21 -12.08 11.45
C ALA A 975 8.65 -10.93 10.52
N ILE A 976 9.54 -11.24 9.57
CA ILE A 976 9.94 -10.33 8.50
C ILE A 976 9.49 -10.87 7.15
N LYS A 977 9.36 -9.98 6.16
CA LYS A 977 9.08 -10.37 4.78
C LYS A 977 10.34 -10.15 3.96
N GLU A 978 10.70 -11.11 3.12
CA GLU A 978 11.82 -11.02 2.19
C GLU A 978 11.40 -11.57 0.83
N GLN A 979 12.08 -11.11 -0.23
CA GLN A 979 11.85 -11.65 -1.58
C GLN A 979 12.75 -12.87 -1.82
N TYR A 980 12.17 -13.99 -2.24
CA TYR A 980 12.93 -15.19 -2.58
C TYR A 980 13.26 -15.26 -4.07
N ASP A 981 12.28 -15.01 -4.95
CA ASP A 981 12.48 -14.88 -6.39
C ASP A 981 11.46 -13.89 -7.00
N GLU A 982 11.43 -13.78 -8.33
CA GLU A 982 10.52 -12.88 -9.06
C GLU A 982 9.03 -13.19 -8.83
N THR A 983 8.71 -14.42 -8.43
CA THR A 983 7.34 -14.94 -8.32
C THR A 983 6.90 -15.21 -6.88
N ARG A 984 7.84 -15.36 -5.93
CA ARG A 984 7.56 -15.78 -4.55
C ARG A 984 8.26 -14.91 -3.51
N HIS A 985 7.51 -14.57 -2.46
CA HIS A 985 8.03 -13.94 -1.24
C HIS A 985 8.03 -14.94 -0.10
N MET A 986 8.92 -14.72 0.86
CA MET A 986 9.02 -15.50 2.07
C MET A 986 8.69 -14.66 3.30
N VAL A 987 7.87 -15.22 4.18
CA VAL A 987 7.77 -14.76 5.56
C VAL A 987 8.75 -15.58 6.38
N ILE A 988 9.66 -14.89 7.06
CA ILE A 988 10.75 -15.49 7.84
C ILE A 988 10.50 -15.22 9.31
N VAL A 989 10.55 -16.27 10.12
CA VAL A 989 10.59 -16.16 11.58
C VAL A 989 11.95 -16.67 12.03
N SER A 990 12.75 -15.76 12.59
CA SER A 990 14.14 -16.02 12.99
C SER A 990 14.25 -16.34 14.47
N ASN A 991 15.39 -16.90 14.87
CA ASN A 991 15.74 -17.21 16.26
C ASN A 991 14.85 -18.27 16.92
N LEU A 992 14.44 -19.30 16.18
CA LEU A 992 13.64 -20.41 16.73
C LEU A 992 14.46 -21.39 17.58
N GLY A 993 15.78 -21.20 17.68
CA GLY A 993 16.65 -22.07 18.46
C GLY A 993 17.00 -23.36 17.72
N SER A 994 17.12 -24.46 18.45
CA SER A 994 17.54 -25.76 17.91
C SER A 994 16.54 -26.32 16.89
N GLN A 995 16.97 -27.36 16.17
CA GLN A 995 16.13 -28.07 15.19
C GLN A 995 14.79 -28.54 15.77
N ASP A 996 14.79 -29.06 17.00
CA ASP A 996 13.59 -29.58 17.65
C ASP A 996 12.58 -28.45 17.95
N LEU A 997 13.04 -27.34 18.54
CA LEU A 997 12.21 -26.16 18.84
C LEU A 997 11.62 -25.55 17.57
N ALA A 998 12.42 -25.47 16.50
CA ALA A 998 11.96 -24.94 15.24
C ALA A 998 10.98 -25.87 14.51
N MET A 999 11.12 -27.20 14.65
CA MET A 999 10.13 -28.16 14.17
C MET A 999 8.84 -28.14 14.99
N ASP A 1000 8.91 -27.85 16.28
CA ASP A 1000 7.72 -27.63 17.11
C ASP A 1000 6.97 -26.36 16.69
N TYR A 1001 7.70 -25.27 16.43
CA TYR A 1001 7.13 -24.06 15.85
C TYR A 1001 6.47 -24.35 14.49
N PHE A 1002 7.15 -25.07 13.60
CA PHE A 1002 6.63 -25.49 12.29
C PHE A 1002 5.34 -26.31 12.40
N ASN A 1003 5.29 -27.27 13.33
CA ASN A 1003 4.12 -28.12 13.54
C ASN A 1003 2.93 -27.37 14.16
N GLN A 1004 3.18 -26.30 14.91
CA GLN A 1004 2.16 -25.45 15.51
C GLN A 1004 1.60 -24.47 14.49
N ILE A 1005 2.47 -23.76 13.77
CA ILE A 1005 2.05 -22.73 12.81
C ILE A 1005 1.29 -23.33 11.63
N THR A 1006 1.71 -24.49 11.12
CA THR A 1006 1.03 -25.21 10.02
C THR A 1006 -0.39 -25.67 10.37
N LYS A 1007 -0.77 -25.68 11.64
CA LYS A 1007 -2.13 -26.00 12.13
C LYS A 1007 -2.93 -24.75 12.48
N ASP A 1008 -2.34 -23.56 12.39
CA ASP A 1008 -3.03 -22.31 12.66
C ASP A 1008 -3.91 -21.92 11.47
N LYS A 1009 -5.23 -22.03 11.70
CA LYS A 1009 -6.25 -21.68 10.71
C LYS A 1009 -6.19 -20.22 10.28
N THR A 1010 -5.76 -19.31 11.15
CA THR A 1010 -5.64 -17.89 10.81
C THR A 1010 -4.57 -17.64 9.74
N VAL A 1011 -3.48 -18.41 9.78
CA VAL A 1011 -2.38 -18.33 8.80
C VAL A 1011 -2.67 -19.17 7.56
N PHE A 1012 -3.19 -20.39 7.70
CA PHE A 1012 -3.27 -21.35 6.58
C PHE A 1012 -4.64 -21.45 5.89
N ASP A 1013 -5.75 -20.98 6.48
CA ASP A 1013 -7.06 -20.98 5.77
C ASP A 1013 -7.02 -20.06 4.54
N GLN A 1014 -6.32 -18.92 4.64
CA GLN A 1014 -6.10 -17.98 3.53
C GLN A 1014 -5.15 -18.53 2.45
N LEU A 1015 -4.40 -19.60 2.75
CA LEU A 1015 -3.48 -20.26 1.83
C LEU A 1015 -4.08 -21.48 1.13
N SER A 1016 -5.32 -21.86 1.47
CA SER A 1016 -5.98 -23.09 1.00
C SER A 1016 -6.17 -23.22 -0.52
N GLN A 1017 -6.03 -22.13 -1.28
CA GLN A 1017 -6.14 -22.09 -2.75
C GLN A 1017 -4.87 -21.52 -3.42
N ILE A 1018 -3.76 -21.46 -2.68
CA ILE A 1018 -2.50 -20.83 -3.10
C ILE A 1018 -1.38 -21.86 -2.97
N ASP A 1019 -0.56 -22.01 -4.01
CA ASP A 1019 0.62 -22.89 -3.94
C ASP A 1019 1.67 -22.26 -3.01
N TYR A 1020 1.88 -22.85 -1.85
CA TYR A 1020 2.85 -22.39 -0.85
C TYR A 1020 3.80 -23.51 -0.45
N GLU A 1021 4.99 -23.14 -0.01
CA GLU A 1021 5.96 -24.05 0.60
C GLU A 1021 6.27 -23.56 2.00
N SER A 1022 6.37 -24.47 2.96
CA SER A 1022 6.79 -24.13 4.31
C SER A 1022 7.81 -25.15 4.81
N PHE A 1023 8.85 -24.67 5.47
CA PHE A 1023 9.91 -25.52 6.01
C PHE A 1023 10.72 -24.79 7.08
N VAL A 1024 11.52 -25.57 7.80
CA VAL A 1024 12.49 -25.08 8.78
C VAL A 1024 13.89 -25.19 8.20
N ILE A 1025 14.76 -24.23 8.52
CA ILE A 1025 16.12 -24.19 8.00
C ILE A 1025 17.11 -23.59 9.01
N GLY A 1026 18.23 -24.28 9.25
CA GLY A 1026 19.32 -23.80 10.09
C GLY A 1026 20.04 -22.61 9.44
N GLU A 1027 20.60 -21.71 10.24
CA GLU A 1027 21.27 -20.49 9.79
C GLU A 1027 22.31 -20.72 8.69
N LYS A 1028 23.16 -21.75 8.85
CA LYS A 1028 24.18 -22.11 7.84
C LYS A 1028 23.55 -22.58 6.53
N ASN A 1029 22.51 -23.42 6.62
CA ASN A 1029 21.78 -23.90 5.45
C ASN A 1029 20.95 -22.78 4.81
N PHE A 1030 20.48 -21.81 5.59
CA PHE A 1030 19.71 -20.67 5.10
C PHE A 1030 20.53 -19.82 4.15
N MET A 1031 21.80 -19.56 4.48
CA MET A 1031 22.73 -18.88 3.59
C MET A 1031 22.94 -19.65 2.28
N LYS A 1032 23.13 -20.98 2.35
CA LYS A 1032 23.23 -21.84 1.16
C LYS A 1032 21.92 -21.80 0.33
N PHE A 1033 20.76 -21.92 0.96
CA PHE A 1033 19.44 -21.93 0.34
C PHE A 1033 19.07 -20.60 -0.33
N PHE A 1034 19.31 -19.49 0.36
CA PHE A 1034 18.93 -18.15 -0.09
C PHE A 1034 19.84 -17.68 -1.22
N VAL A 1035 21.16 -17.87 -1.10
CA VAL A 1035 22.14 -17.46 -2.12
C VAL A 1035 22.13 -18.38 -3.36
N ASN A 1036 21.89 -19.69 -3.18
CA ASN A 1036 21.91 -20.65 -4.29
C ASN A 1036 20.55 -20.84 -4.96
N ARG A 1037 19.48 -20.19 -4.45
CA ARG A 1037 18.08 -20.34 -4.91
C ARG A 1037 17.67 -21.81 -5.08
N SER A 1038 18.10 -22.64 -4.12
CA SER A 1038 18.06 -24.11 -4.21
C SER A 1038 16.84 -24.71 -3.52
N LEU A 1039 15.63 -24.18 -3.79
CA LEU A 1039 14.39 -24.61 -3.14
C LEU A 1039 14.12 -26.11 -3.28
N ASN A 1040 14.12 -26.66 -4.49
CA ASN A 1040 13.76 -28.07 -4.68
C ASN A 1040 14.78 -29.02 -4.04
N LYS A 1041 16.08 -28.67 -4.08
CA LYS A 1041 17.14 -29.43 -3.38
C LYS A 1041 16.94 -29.34 -1.87
N TYR A 1042 16.58 -28.16 -1.35
CA TYR A 1042 16.33 -28.00 0.08
C TYR A 1042 15.05 -28.69 0.54
N LEU A 1043 13.95 -28.61 -0.21
CA LEU A 1043 12.71 -29.32 0.11
C LEU A 1043 12.92 -30.84 0.11
N SER A 1044 13.73 -31.36 -0.81
CA SER A 1044 14.13 -32.77 -0.82
C SER A 1044 14.95 -33.12 0.43
N PHE A 1045 15.92 -32.28 0.79
CA PHE A 1045 16.72 -32.44 2.01
C PHE A 1045 15.88 -32.34 3.29
N PHE A 1046 14.99 -31.34 3.39
CA PHE A 1046 14.06 -31.12 4.51
C PHE A 1046 13.07 -32.29 4.63
N SER A 1047 12.52 -32.74 3.50
CA SER A 1047 11.66 -33.92 3.46
C SER A 1047 12.40 -35.14 4.00
N GLU A 1048 13.62 -35.44 3.54
CA GLU A 1048 14.36 -36.62 4.00
C GLU A 1048 14.84 -36.50 5.46
N ASN A 1049 15.32 -35.31 5.88
CA ASN A 1049 16.06 -35.16 7.14
C ASN A 1049 15.28 -34.54 8.30
N TYR A 1050 14.19 -33.82 8.02
CA TYR A 1050 13.33 -33.22 9.05
C TYR A 1050 11.96 -33.90 9.09
N ILE A 1051 11.35 -34.19 7.94
CA ILE A 1051 9.99 -34.79 7.89
C ILE A 1051 10.05 -36.32 7.94
N LYS A 1052 10.85 -36.96 7.11
CA LYS A 1052 10.95 -38.42 6.98
C LYS A 1052 11.74 -39.01 8.14
N LYS A 1053 12.80 -38.38 8.65
CA LYS A 1053 13.39 -38.74 9.95
C LYS A 1053 12.46 -38.49 11.15
N ALA A 1054 11.55 -37.52 11.11
CA ALA A 1054 10.51 -37.37 12.13
C ALA A 1054 9.42 -38.46 12.01
N ALA A 1055 9.07 -38.85 10.78
CA ALA A 1055 8.17 -39.96 10.49
C ALA A 1055 8.82 -41.33 10.76
N GLU A 1056 10.13 -41.48 10.56
CA GLU A 1056 10.94 -42.65 10.90
C GLU A 1056 11.24 -42.68 12.39
N LYS A 1057 11.36 -41.56 13.11
CA LYS A 1057 11.22 -41.54 14.58
C LYS A 1057 9.83 -42.07 14.98
N GLN A 1058 8.75 -41.62 14.32
CA GLN A 1058 7.39 -42.14 14.58
C GLN A 1058 7.14 -43.61 14.16
N VAL A 1059 7.96 -44.20 13.27
CA VAL A 1059 7.83 -45.60 12.81
C VAL A 1059 8.91 -46.53 13.40
N SER A 1060 10.09 -46.03 13.79
CA SER A 1060 11.14 -46.76 14.52
C SER A 1060 10.95 -46.76 16.04
N ASP A 1061 10.08 -45.88 16.55
CA ASP A 1061 9.53 -45.99 17.92
C ASP A 1061 8.54 -47.18 18.06
N ILE A 1062 8.28 -47.92 16.97
CA ILE A 1062 7.49 -49.16 16.97
C ILE A 1062 8.40 -50.34 16.58
N LYS A 1063 9.12 -50.87 17.58
CA LYS A 1063 10.06 -52.02 17.60
C LYS A 1063 11.49 -51.63 17.17
N VAL A 1064 12.42 -51.40 18.10
CA VAL A 1064 12.91 -52.34 19.11
C VAL A 1064 13.22 -51.62 20.43
N THR A 1065 12.75 -52.25 21.49
CA THR A 1065 13.01 -52.05 22.92
C THR A 1065 14.45 -51.73 23.30
N GLU A 1066 14.67 -50.72 24.16
CA GLU A 1066 14.98 -50.95 25.59
C GLU A 1066 14.87 -49.65 26.45
N PHE A 1067 13.98 -49.73 27.45
CA PHE A 1067 13.92 -49.08 28.76
C PHE A 1067 14.19 -47.57 28.97
N ASP A 1068 13.10 -46.84 29.27
CA ASP A 1068 13.10 -45.76 30.28
C ASP A 1068 11.99 -46.08 31.30
N ASN A 1069 12.37 -46.77 32.37
CA ASN A 1069 11.52 -47.34 33.43
C ASN A 1069 10.99 -46.23 34.37
N GLY A 1070 10.01 -45.47 33.93
CA GLY A 1070 9.16 -44.68 34.82
C GLY A 1070 7.82 -45.39 35.06
N PRO A 1071 7.25 -45.36 36.28
CA PRO A 1071 5.94 -45.97 36.53
C PRO A 1071 4.80 -45.24 35.77
N TYR A 1072 5.01 -43.98 35.40
CA TYR A 1072 4.00 -43.11 34.81
C TYR A 1072 3.91 -43.22 33.28
N GLN A 1073 2.69 -43.19 32.74
CA GLN A 1073 2.41 -43.33 31.31
C GLN A 1073 1.87 -42.04 30.72
N TYR A 1074 2.35 -41.64 29.54
CA TYR A 1074 1.90 -40.41 28.90
C TYR A 1074 0.67 -40.67 28.03
N ASN A 1075 -0.45 -40.01 28.37
CA ASN A 1075 -1.66 -40.02 27.57
C ASN A 1075 -2.23 -38.59 27.56
N GLU A 1076 -2.33 -37.99 26.38
CA GLU A 1076 -2.80 -36.61 26.24
C GLU A 1076 -4.32 -36.48 26.15
N ASN A 1077 -5.01 -37.57 25.82
CA ASN A 1077 -6.45 -37.62 25.60
C ASN A 1077 -7.22 -38.07 26.84
N SER A 1078 -6.55 -38.60 27.87
CA SER A 1078 -7.14 -38.91 29.17
C SER A 1078 -7.57 -37.64 29.89
N ALA A 1079 -8.51 -37.73 30.83
CA ALA A 1079 -8.77 -36.60 31.73
C ALA A 1079 -7.54 -36.31 32.60
N HIS A 1080 -7.30 -35.02 32.88
CA HIS A 1080 -6.16 -34.56 33.66
C HIS A 1080 -6.63 -33.68 34.81
N ASP A 1081 -5.85 -33.70 35.89
CA ASP A 1081 -6.05 -32.89 37.07
C ASP A 1081 -4.82 -32.00 37.30
N PHE A 1082 -5.05 -30.83 37.89
CA PHE A 1082 -3.97 -29.97 38.38
C PHE A 1082 -3.71 -30.30 39.84
N VAL A 1083 -2.43 -30.47 40.20
CA VAL A 1083 -2.00 -30.78 41.56
C VAL A 1083 -1.03 -29.72 42.05
N LEU A 1084 -1.28 -29.18 43.24
CA LEU A 1084 -0.39 -28.30 43.98
C LEU A 1084 -0.01 -28.94 45.30
N ILE A 1085 1.27 -29.20 45.53
CA ILE A 1085 1.82 -29.84 46.73
C ILE A 1085 2.60 -28.81 47.55
N PHE A 1086 2.39 -28.80 48.86
CA PHE A 1086 3.08 -27.91 49.79
C PHE A 1086 3.21 -28.54 51.17
N LYS A 1087 4.15 -28.04 51.99
CA LYS A 1087 4.34 -28.50 53.37
C LYS A 1087 3.18 -28.08 54.27
N LYS A 1088 2.75 -28.97 55.17
CA LYS A 1088 1.70 -28.67 56.15
C LYS A 1088 2.16 -27.65 57.19
N GLU A 1089 3.43 -27.71 57.57
CA GLU A 1089 3.98 -26.83 58.59
C GLU A 1089 4.06 -25.38 58.09
N GLY A 1090 3.44 -24.46 58.84
CA GLY A 1090 3.43 -23.03 58.51
C GLY A 1090 2.44 -22.60 57.42
N VAL A 1091 1.63 -23.52 56.86
CA VAL A 1091 0.64 -23.21 55.83
C VAL A 1091 -0.78 -23.52 56.32
N ASN A 1092 -1.71 -22.58 56.13
CA ASN A 1092 -3.14 -22.85 56.34
C ASN A 1092 -3.74 -23.52 55.09
N SER A 1093 -3.67 -24.85 55.02
CA SER A 1093 -4.13 -25.64 53.86
C SER A 1093 -5.57 -25.34 53.43
N LYS A 1094 -6.46 -25.04 54.39
CA LYS A 1094 -7.87 -24.73 54.10
C LYS A 1094 -8.03 -23.35 53.47
N ALA A 1095 -7.19 -22.39 53.83
CA ALA A 1095 -7.17 -21.07 53.21
C ALA A 1095 -6.72 -21.18 51.74
N VAL A 1096 -5.69 -21.98 51.46
CA VAL A 1096 -5.20 -22.22 50.09
C VAL A 1096 -6.28 -22.89 49.24
N GLU A 1097 -6.96 -23.92 49.77
CA GLU A 1097 -8.08 -24.59 49.07
C GLU A 1097 -9.21 -23.61 48.75
N ASN A 1098 -9.58 -22.74 49.70
CA ASN A 1098 -10.64 -21.75 49.50
C ASN A 1098 -10.27 -20.71 48.45
N SER A 1099 -9.01 -20.26 48.43
CA SER A 1099 -8.50 -19.32 47.41
C SER A 1099 -8.56 -19.93 46.01
N ILE A 1100 -8.12 -21.17 45.85
CA ILE A 1100 -8.17 -21.89 44.56
C ILE A 1100 -9.62 -22.20 44.17
N LYS A 1101 -10.50 -22.57 45.12
CA LYS A 1101 -11.95 -22.73 44.87
C LYS A 1101 -12.60 -21.46 44.37
N LYS A 1102 -12.23 -20.30 44.91
CA LYS A 1102 -12.80 -19.00 44.52
C LYS A 1102 -12.31 -18.54 43.15
N TYR A 1103 -11.09 -18.91 42.77
CA TYR A 1103 -10.55 -18.68 41.43
C TYR A 1103 -11.21 -19.57 40.37
N ASN A 1104 -11.63 -20.78 40.75
CA ASN A 1104 -12.19 -21.76 39.83
C ASN A 1104 -13.64 -21.48 39.39
N THR A 1105 -13.96 -21.88 38.17
CA THR A 1105 -15.34 -21.86 37.66
C THR A 1105 -16.16 -22.98 38.31
N LYS A 1106 -17.49 -22.82 38.41
CA LYS A 1106 -18.40 -23.77 39.08
C LYS A 1106 -18.33 -25.22 38.54
N THR A 1107 -17.74 -25.43 37.36
CA THR A 1107 -17.61 -26.75 36.72
C THR A 1107 -16.33 -27.50 37.10
N LEU A 1108 -15.30 -26.82 37.62
CA LEU A 1108 -14.07 -27.45 38.10
C LEU A 1108 -14.20 -27.78 39.59
N LYS A 1109 -13.71 -28.95 39.98
CA LYS A 1109 -13.83 -29.44 41.36
C LYS A 1109 -12.46 -29.37 42.05
N THR A 1110 -12.38 -28.59 43.12
CA THR A 1110 -11.17 -28.47 43.95
C THR A 1110 -11.33 -29.31 45.22
N GLU A 1111 -10.32 -30.11 45.54
CA GLU A 1111 -10.26 -30.92 46.76
C GLU A 1111 -8.91 -30.76 47.44
N LEU A 1112 -8.91 -30.73 48.78
CA LEU A 1112 -7.71 -30.78 49.61
C LEU A 1112 -7.51 -32.22 50.12
N LEU A 1113 -6.34 -32.79 49.87
CA LEU A 1113 -5.94 -34.15 50.24
C LEU A 1113 -4.59 -34.13 50.97
N SER A 1114 -4.39 -35.03 51.94
CA SER A 1114 -3.05 -35.26 52.51
C SER A 1114 -2.27 -36.17 51.57
N LEU A 1115 -1.04 -35.77 51.23
CA LEU A 1115 -0.13 -36.61 50.42
C LEU A 1115 0.64 -37.59 51.31
N ASP A 1116 1.22 -37.09 52.40
CA ASP A 1116 1.94 -37.86 53.41
C ASP A 1116 1.86 -37.17 54.78
N GLU A 1117 2.71 -37.54 55.75
CA GLU A 1117 2.71 -36.95 57.10
C GLU A 1117 3.07 -35.45 57.09
N GLU A 1118 3.92 -35.01 56.16
CA GLU A 1118 4.50 -33.65 56.12
C GLU A 1118 3.90 -32.74 55.05
N ARG A 1119 3.21 -33.28 54.04
CA ARG A 1119 2.76 -32.55 52.84
C ARG A 1119 1.27 -32.72 52.56
N ASP A 1120 0.62 -31.61 52.22
CA ASP A 1120 -0.74 -31.56 51.69
C ASP A 1120 -0.70 -31.29 50.17
N MET A 1121 -1.78 -31.70 49.49
CA MET A 1121 -2.00 -31.38 48.09
C MET A 1121 -3.41 -30.86 47.80
N ILE A 1122 -3.50 -29.89 46.90
CA ILE A 1122 -4.76 -29.43 46.34
C ILE A 1122 -4.88 -29.96 44.92
N VAL A 1123 -6.00 -30.64 44.65
CA VAL A 1123 -6.30 -31.24 43.35
C VAL A 1123 -7.49 -30.52 42.73
N VAL A 1124 -7.29 -29.99 41.53
CA VAL A 1124 -8.37 -29.40 40.71
C VAL A 1124 -8.64 -30.32 39.54
N SER A 1125 -9.84 -30.87 39.52
CA SER A 1125 -10.26 -31.90 38.57
C SER A 1125 -11.40 -31.45 37.66
N ASN A 1126 -11.79 -32.34 36.74
CA ASN A 1126 -12.83 -32.16 35.72
C ASN A 1126 -12.35 -31.47 34.42
N MET A 1127 -11.06 -31.62 34.10
CA MET A 1127 -10.48 -31.21 32.81
C MET A 1127 -10.35 -32.43 31.89
N ARG A 1128 -10.84 -32.29 30.66
CA ARG A 1128 -11.12 -33.44 29.78
C ARG A 1128 -9.90 -34.03 29.09
N ASN A 1129 -8.83 -33.25 28.95
CA ASN A 1129 -7.61 -33.64 28.24
C ASN A 1129 -6.44 -32.72 28.61
N LYS A 1130 -5.23 -33.07 28.17
CA LYS A 1130 -4.00 -32.33 28.40
C LYS A 1130 -4.14 -30.86 28.02
N LYS A 1131 -4.75 -30.56 26.88
CA LYS A 1131 -4.87 -29.18 26.37
C LYS A 1131 -5.65 -28.31 27.35
N GLN A 1132 -6.79 -28.79 27.84
CA GLN A 1132 -7.59 -28.05 28.82
C GLN A 1132 -6.85 -27.89 30.15
N ALA A 1133 -6.13 -28.92 30.60
CA ALA A 1133 -5.39 -28.89 31.85
C ALA A 1133 -4.13 -28.01 31.79
N MET A 1134 -3.40 -27.99 30.68
CA MET A 1134 -2.24 -27.11 30.49
C MET A 1134 -2.65 -25.64 30.31
N MET A 1135 -3.82 -25.36 29.70
CA MET A 1135 -4.38 -24.00 29.70
C MET A 1135 -4.70 -23.54 31.13
N TYR A 1136 -5.31 -24.41 31.93
CA TYR A 1136 -5.59 -24.12 33.33
C TYR A 1136 -4.29 -23.95 34.14
N PHE A 1137 -3.29 -24.82 33.95
CA PHE A 1137 -1.97 -24.73 34.56
C PHE A 1137 -1.31 -23.38 34.30
N ARG A 1138 -1.21 -22.96 33.03
CA ARG A 1138 -0.61 -21.66 32.64
C ARG A 1138 -1.37 -20.48 33.23
N ALA A 1139 -2.70 -20.55 33.23
CA ALA A 1139 -3.54 -19.49 33.77
C ALA A 1139 -3.41 -19.39 35.31
N ILE A 1140 -3.41 -20.51 36.03
CA ILE A 1140 -3.33 -20.47 37.50
C ILE A 1140 -1.95 -20.03 37.98
N ILE A 1141 -0.85 -20.53 37.39
CA ILE A 1141 0.52 -20.16 37.81
C ILE A 1141 0.88 -18.70 37.51
N SER A 1142 0.22 -18.07 36.53
CA SER A 1142 0.38 -16.63 36.27
C SER A 1142 -0.21 -15.75 37.39
N ASN A 1143 -1.07 -16.31 38.25
CA ASN A 1143 -1.69 -15.59 39.35
C ASN A 1143 -0.94 -15.87 40.66
N ARG A 1144 0.21 -15.19 40.83
CA ARG A 1144 1.14 -15.40 41.96
C ARG A 1144 0.45 -15.32 43.33
N ASN A 1145 -0.53 -14.42 43.48
CA ASN A 1145 -1.29 -14.20 44.71
C ASN A 1145 -2.01 -15.46 45.24
N LEU A 1146 -2.32 -16.43 44.36
CA LEU A 1146 -2.94 -17.70 44.77
C LEU A 1146 -1.95 -18.62 45.51
N PHE A 1147 -0.65 -18.37 45.36
CA PHE A 1147 0.43 -19.17 45.94
C PHE A 1147 1.14 -18.47 47.12
N ASP A 1148 0.80 -17.22 47.46
CA ASP A 1148 1.47 -16.44 48.53
C ASP A 1148 1.58 -17.21 49.87
N GLN A 1149 0.55 -17.99 50.19
CA GLN A 1149 0.48 -18.78 51.43
C GLN A 1149 1.43 -19.99 51.42
N VAL A 1150 1.84 -20.46 50.25
CA VAL A 1150 2.72 -21.63 50.06
C VAL A 1150 4.09 -21.27 49.49
N GLU A 1151 4.28 -20.03 49.02
CA GLU A 1151 5.52 -19.57 48.40
C GLU A 1151 6.70 -19.61 49.39
N LYS A 1152 6.47 -19.21 50.65
CA LYS A 1152 7.50 -19.18 51.70
C LYS A 1152 7.91 -20.57 52.19
N SER A 1153 7.03 -21.57 52.11
CA SER A 1153 7.31 -22.95 52.51
C SER A 1153 7.82 -23.82 51.35
N GLY A 1154 7.79 -23.30 50.13
CA GLY A 1154 8.13 -24.01 48.91
C GLY A 1154 6.99 -24.92 48.46
N TYR A 1155 6.58 -24.78 47.19
CA TYR A 1155 5.55 -25.62 46.59
C TYR A 1155 6.02 -26.26 45.29
N ARG A 1156 5.27 -27.27 44.84
CA ARG A 1156 5.38 -27.90 43.52
C ARG A 1156 4.01 -27.97 42.89
N ASN A 1157 3.91 -27.70 41.60
CA ASN A 1157 2.67 -27.89 40.86
C ASN A 1157 2.92 -28.53 39.50
N PHE A 1158 1.93 -29.28 39.04
CA PHE A 1158 1.99 -29.99 37.76
C PHE A 1158 0.58 -30.43 37.30
N ILE A 1159 0.50 -30.89 36.06
CA ILE A 1159 -0.67 -31.58 35.53
C ILE A 1159 -0.41 -33.10 35.52
N ILE A 1160 -1.44 -33.86 35.88
CA ILE A 1160 -1.38 -35.31 35.95
C ILE A 1160 -2.63 -35.96 35.38
N SER A 1161 -2.47 -37.01 34.57
CA SER A 1161 -3.60 -37.79 34.06
C SER A 1161 -4.24 -38.56 35.22
N LYS A 1162 -5.55 -38.83 35.13
CA LYS A 1162 -6.23 -39.63 36.15
C LYS A 1162 -5.57 -40.99 36.40
N ASP A 1163 -5.08 -41.63 35.34
CA ASP A 1163 -4.42 -42.94 35.42
C ASP A 1163 -3.08 -42.85 36.17
N ASN A 1164 -2.32 -41.76 35.99
CA ASN A 1164 -1.07 -41.53 36.73
C ASN A 1164 -1.31 -41.00 38.15
N PHE A 1165 -2.45 -40.36 38.42
CA PHE A 1165 -2.72 -39.74 39.71
C PHE A 1165 -2.86 -40.78 40.84
N GLU A 1166 -3.52 -41.90 40.57
CA GLU A 1166 -3.60 -43.00 41.55
C GLU A 1166 -2.23 -43.65 41.79
N MET A 1167 -1.41 -43.75 40.75
CA MET A 1167 -0.04 -44.26 40.88
C MET A 1167 0.86 -43.30 41.67
N PHE A 1168 0.71 -42.00 41.42
CA PHE A 1168 1.43 -40.94 42.11
C PHE A 1168 1.10 -40.92 43.61
N LYS A 1169 -0.18 -41.09 43.97
CA LYS A 1169 -0.59 -41.17 45.36
C LYS A 1169 0.00 -42.36 46.11
N ASN A 1170 0.24 -43.48 45.43
CA ASN A 1170 0.84 -44.66 46.05
C ASN A 1170 2.35 -44.53 46.21
N LEU A 1171 3.03 -43.89 45.27
CA LEU A 1171 4.49 -43.73 45.28
C LEU A 1171 4.94 -42.52 46.11
N THR A 1172 4.14 -41.45 46.15
CA THR A 1172 4.40 -40.17 46.84
C THR A 1172 5.69 -39.45 46.43
N ASP A 1173 6.36 -39.94 45.39
CA ASP A 1173 7.61 -39.37 44.85
C ASP A 1173 7.30 -38.24 43.85
N THR A 1174 7.34 -37.02 44.39
CA THR A 1174 7.11 -35.78 43.65
C THR A 1174 8.18 -35.48 42.61
N ASP A 1175 9.45 -35.78 42.90
CA ASP A 1175 10.55 -35.40 42.01
C ASP A 1175 10.59 -36.33 40.78
N GLN A 1176 10.35 -37.63 40.97
CA GLN A 1176 10.22 -38.58 39.86
C GLN A 1176 9.05 -38.22 38.94
N TYR A 1177 7.91 -37.78 39.49
CA TYR A 1177 6.80 -37.32 38.66
C TYR A 1177 7.10 -35.98 37.98
N LEU A 1178 7.82 -35.06 38.63
CA LEU A 1178 8.19 -33.77 38.02
C LEU A 1178 9.17 -33.94 36.86
N GLU A 1179 10.08 -34.90 36.91
CA GLU A 1179 10.95 -35.22 35.79
C GLU A 1179 10.13 -35.76 34.60
N PHE A 1180 9.18 -36.66 34.86
CA PHE A 1180 8.23 -37.13 33.86
C PHE A 1180 7.36 -35.98 33.31
N PHE A 1181 6.85 -35.10 34.18
CA PHE A 1181 6.04 -33.96 33.81
C PHE A 1181 6.82 -32.95 32.96
N SER A 1182 8.05 -32.62 33.34
CA SER A 1182 8.93 -31.76 32.56
C SER A 1182 9.18 -32.33 31.17
N LYS A 1183 9.54 -33.63 31.09
CA LYS A 1183 9.86 -34.31 29.84
C LYS A 1183 8.67 -34.47 28.89
N ARG A 1184 7.44 -34.57 29.42
CA ARG A 1184 6.25 -34.94 28.62
C ARG A 1184 5.19 -33.84 28.49
N TYR A 1185 5.19 -32.84 29.37
CA TYR A 1185 4.18 -31.78 29.38
C TYR A 1185 4.75 -30.37 29.22
N LEU A 1186 6.02 -30.13 29.56
CA LEU A 1186 6.65 -28.80 29.47
C LEU A 1186 7.63 -28.65 28.30
N ASN A 1187 8.11 -29.76 27.75
CA ASN A 1187 8.92 -29.80 26.54
C ASN A 1187 8.05 -29.97 25.30
#